data_AF-A0A521ZI20-F1
#
_entry.id   AF-A0A521ZI20-F1
#
_cell.length_a   1.000
_cell.length_b   1.000
_cell.length_c   1.000
_cell.angle_alpha   90.00
_cell.angle_beta   90.00
_cell.angle_gamma   90.00
#
_symmetry.space_group_name_H-M   'P 1'
#
loop_
_entity.id
_entity.type
_entity.pdbx_description
1 polymer ?
#
loop_
_entity_poly.entity_id
_entity_poly.type
_entity_poly.pdbx_seq_one_letter_code
_entity_poly.pdbx_strand_id
1 'polypeptide(L)'
;MKTFNLQHSTLNAQGGTDLPRAEHSVLNVECSMLPASPASPATRHPSRSQRGVALIVTLIMLSVITFLAVTFLAVSSRERGAVATAKDQTTAKLASDTATERAKAQIIAGMLATSNYYNFGALVSTNYINWDGFDPAPPAVSDFRTNVNFGYLRSGTALSTAQMQDNLAHLMFDPRPPVFIVNPVTGVEEFRYYRDENRNGRYDTNGNWPVFTDSNFDGREDPLPATPLTNNFVGDPEWIGVLERPELPHSGSNNFVARFAFNAVPIGNTLDLNYMFNQGLAPANSTKVSANYYLRNQGVGTYELNLAAFLYDLNTNSYAWGDIGPTPYRYDPFGVGNSGNGFADAAAMYRYRVAGNVSTLRSIHDLYGPPGDAAFIADQFDGYVDGPMLQQPGTFAGDSVPDQYTKAWPGAPNLYHFFTAQDLFDRAKTQPGVLGAGFSDRLETVANKASSYDRSTFQRLQSQVAMESAPEDAGKVHLNYINIGPFHATNFVSWDDPVVATVYGRPGVEVFFTNAVDKLLRRLTGEWVESDSKGFRAAFGVTKSFGVTDIPVFVNTNYVYAPSIHRILQLAANIADALTNRAIAPNGLPFPSVFRPVLKKVGNDVFITDFKEASDTAVDTHFSRPAKELSRAADLASFVPDDNWYGVPWIVGAKKGWPSFNEFAMKSSLGYTRKLQITRLDPNKPGKDGRIDVLYALRLTNVIAAEAWNSYSNTLNLGVNISVDHEMSMVLTNDDKMSPLELP
;
A
#
# COMPACT_ATOMS: atom_id res chain seq x y z
N MET A 1 -48.53 -8.85 -0.36
CA MET A 1 -49.52 -9.97 -0.41
C MET A 1 -50.29 -9.91 -1.72
N LYS A 2 -49.82 -10.64 -2.75
CA LYS A 2 -50.58 -11.22 -3.87
C LYS A 2 -49.56 -11.98 -4.71
N THR A 3 -49.62 -13.30 -4.66
CA THR A 3 -48.59 -14.20 -5.16
C THR A 3 -48.76 -14.46 -6.66
N PHE A 4 -47.68 -14.37 -7.43
CA PHE A 4 -47.61 -15.01 -8.75
C PHE A 4 -46.55 -16.11 -8.70
N ASN A 5 -46.97 -17.30 -9.10
CA ASN A 5 -46.21 -18.53 -9.01
C ASN A 5 -45.48 -18.75 -10.33
N LEU A 6 -44.16 -18.95 -10.31
CA LEU A 6 -43.41 -19.53 -11.43
C LEU A 6 -42.83 -20.86 -10.96
N GLN A 7 -43.23 -21.95 -11.61
CA GLN A 7 -42.81 -23.30 -11.24
C GLN A 7 -41.35 -23.51 -11.59
N HIS A 8 -40.53 -23.79 -10.57
CA HIS A 8 -39.16 -24.24 -10.75
C HIS A 8 -39.18 -25.76 -11.04
N SER A 9 -38.86 -26.16 -12.26
CA SER A 9 -38.71 -27.57 -12.63
C SER A 9 -37.31 -28.05 -12.25
N THR A 10 -37.19 -28.67 -11.08
CA THR A 10 -35.96 -29.37 -10.67
C THR A 10 -35.96 -30.80 -11.21
N LEU A 11 -35.05 -31.10 -12.13
CA LEU A 11 -34.76 -32.47 -12.56
C LEU A 11 -33.49 -32.96 -11.86
N ASN A 12 -33.69 -33.71 -10.76
CA ASN A 12 -32.61 -34.41 -10.08
C ASN A 12 -32.05 -35.53 -10.98
N ALA A 13 -30.73 -35.65 -11.01
CA ALA A 13 -30.05 -36.79 -11.62
C ALA A 13 -29.99 -37.98 -10.64
N GLN A 14 -30.46 -39.15 -11.06
CA GLN A 14 -29.97 -40.44 -10.56
C GLN A 14 -30.14 -41.52 -11.65
N GLY A 15 -29.08 -42.29 -11.86
CA GLY A 15 -28.83 -43.06 -13.09
C GLY A 15 -29.64 -44.33 -13.33
N GLY A 16 -29.38 -44.96 -14.48
CA GLY A 16 -29.92 -46.29 -14.78
C GLY A 16 -29.96 -46.67 -16.27
N THR A 17 -28.79 -47.00 -16.84
CA THR A 17 -28.57 -48.02 -17.90
C THR A 17 -29.21 -47.92 -19.31
N ASP A 18 -28.48 -48.49 -20.27
CA ASP A 18 -28.84 -48.97 -21.61
C ASP A 18 -28.97 -47.98 -22.79
N LEU A 19 -27.88 -47.93 -23.58
CA LEU A 19 -27.82 -47.44 -24.96
C LEU A 19 -28.04 -48.59 -25.96
N PRO A 20 -28.70 -48.34 -27.10
CA PRO A 20 -28.07 -48.72 -28.37
C PRO A 20 -28.27 -47.74 -29.55
N ARG A 21 -27.14 -47.27 -30.09
CA ARG A 21 -26.70 -47.29 -31.51
C ARG A 21 -27.63 -46.86 -32.68
N ALA A 22 -27.01 -46.11 -33.63
CA ALA A 22 -27.36 -45.89 -35.06
C ALA A 22 -28.52 -44.89 -35.37
N GLU A 23 -28.50 -44.12 -36.47
CA GLU A 23 -27.54 -43.99 -37.59
C GLU A 23 -27.58 -42.62 -38.30
N HIS A 24 -26.65 -42.37 -39.24
CA HIS A 24 -26.57 -41.16 -40.08
C HIS A 24 -27.64 -41.12 -41.19
N SER A 25 -28.04 -39.92 -41.64
CA SER A 25 -28.49 -39.71 -43.02
C SER A 25 -28.29 -38.25 -43.48
N VAL A 26 -27.88 -38.09 -44.74
CA VAL A 26 -27.59 -36.82 -45.43
C VAL A 26 -28.73 -36.49 -46.39
N LEU A 27 -29.05 -35.21 -46.61
CA LEU A 27 -29.91 -34.79 -47.71
C LEU A 27 -29.29 -33.63 -48.50
N ASN A 28 -28.95 -33.92 -49.76
CA ASN A 28 -28.49 -32.94 -50.75
C ASN A 28 -29.69 -32.18 -51.35
N VAL A 29 -29.43 -30.97 -51.85
CA VAL A 29 -30.36 -30.25 -52.74
C VAL A 29 -29.61 -29.88 -54.02
N GLU A 30 -29.88 -30.60 -55.10
CA GLU A 30 -29.56 -30.16 -56.47
C GLU A 30 -30.66 -29.24 -57.00
N CYS A 31 -30.31 -28.33 -57.91
CA CYS A 31 -31.29 -27.62 -58.73
C CYS A 31 -30.80 -27.57 -60.19
N SER A 32 -31.73 -27.86 -61.12
CA SER A 32 -31.43 -28.30 -62.49
C SER A 32 -31.14 -27.19 -63.49
N MET A 33 -30.24 -27.46 -64.44
CA MET A 33 -30.10 -26.68 -65.68
C MET A 33 -31.14 -27.09 -66.74
N LEU A 34 -31.54 -26.12 -67.59
CA LEU A 34 -32.21 -26.34 -68.87
C LEU A 34 -31.49 -25.52 -69.99
N PRO A 35 -31.63 -25.89 -71.27
CA PRO A 35 -30.51 -25.86 -72.21
C PRO A 35 -30.32 -24.56 -73.03
N ALA A 36 -29.17 -24.50 -73.70
CA ALA A 36 -28.64 -23.33 -74.41
C ALA A 36 -29.18 -23.12 -75.84
N SER A 37 -28.95 -21.92 -76.38
CA SER A 37 -28.93 -21.60 -77.81
C SER A 37 -27.79 -20.60 -78.10
N PRO A 38 -27.13 -20.60 -79.28
CA PRO A 38 -25.73 -20.19 -79.38
C PRO A 38 -25.47 -18.81 -80.05
N ALA A 39 -24.36 -18.16 -79.68
CA ALA A 39 -23.73 -17.11 -80.48
C ALA A 39 -22.20 -17.02 -80.22
N SER A 40 -21.44 -17.15 -81.32
CA SER A 40 -20.04 -16.80 -81.66
C SER A 40 -18.98 -16.36 -80.62
N PRO A 41 -17.68 -16.64 -80.89
CA PRO A 41 -16.59 -16.45 -79.92
C PRO A 41 -16.11 -14.98 -79.81
N ALA A 42 -15.90 -14.53 -78.58
CA ALA A 42 -15.16 -13.30 -78.27
C ALA A 42 -13.88 -13.62 -77.48
N THR A 43 -12.78 -12.94 -77.85
CA THR A 43 -11.41 -13.24 -77.43
C THR A 43 -11.11 -12.94 -75.96
N ARG A 44 -10.44 -13.87 -75.26
CA ARG A 44 -9.85 -13.63 -73.94
C ARG A 44 -8.70 -12.60 -74.01
N HIS A 45 -8.81 -11.50 -73.27
CA HIS A 45 -7.66 -10.72 -72.82
C HIS A 45 -7.39 -10.96 -71.33
N PRO A 46 -6.12 -11.14 -70.89
CA PRO A 46 -5.80 -11.41 -69.50
C PRO A 46 -5.81 -10.13 -68.64
N SER A 47 -6.74 -10.02 -67.70
CA SER A 47 -6.84 -8.88 -66.79
C SER A 47 -5.74 -8.86 -65.72
N ARG A 48 -4.73 -7.99 -65.89
CA ARG A 48 -3.66 -7.77 -64.90
C ARG A 48 -4.18 -7.27 -63.53
N SER A 49 -5.40 -6.73 -63.45
CA SER A 49 -5.99 -6.14 -62.23
C SER A 49 -6.21 -7.13 -61.08
N GLN A 50 -6.57 -8.39 -61.36
CA GLN A 50 -6.86 -9.38 -60.31
C GLN A 50 -5.64 -9.70 -59.43
N ARG A 51 -4.42 -9.63 -59.99
CA ARG A 51 -3.17 -9.83 -59.21
C ARG A 51 -2.86 -8.69 -58.25
N GLY A 52 -3.26 -7.45 -58.57
CA GLY A 52 -3.07 -6.29 -57.70
C GLY A 52 -3.98 -6.33 -56.47
N VAL A 53 -5.27 -6.64 -56.66
CA VAL A 53 -6.25 -6.74 -55.56
C VAL A 53 -5.88 -7.85 -54.59
N ALA A 54 -5.49 -9.03 -55.08
CA ALA A 54 -5.04 -10.12 -54.22
C ALA A 54 -3.82 -9.73 -53.36
N LEU A 55 -2.82 -9.06 -53.95
CA LEU A 55 -1.64 -8.59 -53.23
C LEU A 55 -2.01 -7.58 -52.13
N ILE A 56 -2.87 -6.60 -52.44
CA ILE A 56 -3.34 -5.60 -51.47
C ILE A 56 -4.09 -6.26 -50.31
N VAL A 57 -5.00 -7.20 -50.58
CA VAL A 57 -5.72 -7.93 -49.53
C VAL A 57 -4.75 -8.76 -48.68
N THR A 58 -3.76 -9.43 -49.27
CA THR A 58 -2.75 -10.16 -48.49
C THR A 58 -1.87 -9.24 -47.63
N LEU A 59 -1.51 -8.03 -48.12
CA LEU A 59 -0.76 -7.04 -47.35
C LEU A 59 -1.58 -6.48 -46.19
N ILE A 60 -2.87 -6.18 -46.42
CA ILE A 60 -3.78 -5.74 -45.36
C ILE A 60 -3.94 -6.85 -44.31
N MET A 61 -4.25 -8.09 -44.73
CA MET A 61 -4.38 -9.24 -43.82
C MET A 61 -3.09 -9.48 -43.02
N LEU A 62 -1.92 -9.43 -43.66
CA LEU A 62 -0.63 -9.58 -42.98
C LEU A 62 -0.36 -8.44 -42.01
N SER A 63 -0.69 -7.19 -42.36
CA SER A 63 -0.57 -6.03 -41.46
C SER A 63 -1.49 -6.13 -40.24
N VAL A 64 -2.73 -6.60 -40.42
CA VAL A 64 -3.70 -6.78 -39.32
C VAL A 64 -3.27 -7.93 -38.40
N ILE A 65 -2.81 -9.05 -38.95
CA ILE A 65 -2.33 -10.20 -38.17
C ILE A 65 -1.05 -9.84 -37.41
N THR A 66 -0.08 -9.16 -38.05
CA THR A 66 1.16 -8.74 -37.37
C THR A 66 0.90 -7.68 -36.30
N PHE A 67 0.01 -6.71 -36.57
CA PHE A 67 -0.43 -5.74 -35.57
C PHE A 67 -1.10 -6.43 -34.37
N LEU A 68 -2.08 -7.31 -34.61
CA LEU A 68 -2.75 -8.08 -33.54
C LEU A 68 -1.74 -8.92 -32.74
N ALA A 69 -0.82 -9.62 -33.38
CA ALA A 69 0.20 -10.42 -32.71
C ALA A 69 1.13 -9.56 -31.83
N VAL A 70 1.60 -8.41 -32.33
CA VAL A 70 2.44 -7.48 -31.57
C VAL A 70 1.68 -6.87 -30.39
N THR A 71 0.43 -6.43 -30.60
CA THR A 71 -0.41 -5.87 -29.52
C THR A 71 -0.74 -6.92 -28.45
N PHE A 72 -1.08 -8.15 -28.85
CA PHE A 72 -1.36 -9.24 -27.92
C PHE A 72 -0.13 -9.63 -27.12
N LEU A 73 1.05 -9.67 -27.75
CA LEU A 73 2.32 -9.93 -27.06
C LEU A 73 2.66 -8.81 -26.05
N ALA A 74 2.52 -7.54 -26.45
CA ALA A 74 2.80 -6.40 -25.59
C ALA A 74 1.85 -6.34 -24.37
N VAL A 75 0.55 -6.56 -24.58
CA VAL A 75 -0.43 -6.68 -23.49
C VAL A 75 -0.08 -7.88 -22.60
N SER A 76 0.16 -9.06 -23.17
CA SER A 76 0.50 -10.27 -22.40
C SER A 76 1.79 -10.11 -21.57
N SER A 77 2.80 -9.40 -22.08
CA SER A 77 4.02 -9.10 -21.30
C SER A 77 3.77 -8.11 -20.17
N ARG A 78 2.93 -7.09 -20.40
CA ARG A 78 2.54 -6.12 -19.37
C ARG A 78 1.72 -6.80 -18.26
N GLU A 79 0.71 -7.58 -18.63
CA GLU A 79 -0.12 -8.33 -17.68
C GLU A 79 0.72 -9.33 -16.88
N ARG A 80 1.64 -10.05 -17.53
CA ARG A 80 2.57 -10.95 -16.82
C ARG A 80 3.47 -10.20 -15.84
N GLY A 81 3.99 -9.03 -16.22
CA GLY A 81 4.78 -8.18 -15.33
C GLY A 81 3.98 -7.68 -14.13
N ALA A 82 2.78 -7.16 -14.37
CA ALA A 82 1.87 -6.70 -13.31
C ALA A 82 1.47 -7.84 -12.35
N VAL A 83 1.14 -9.02 -12.88
CA VAL A 83 0.82 -10.22 -12.08
C VAL A 83 2.03 -10.71 -11.29
N ALA A 84 3.24 -10.67 -11.86
CA ALA A 84 4.46 -11.02 -11.14
C ALA A 84 4.71 -10.05 -9.97
N THR A 85 4.69 -8.74 -10.21
CA THR A 85 4.84 -7.74 -9.13
C THR A 85 3.75 -7.86 -8.06
N ALA A 86 2.49 -8.08 -8.44
CA ALA A 86 1.39 -8.28 -7.50
C ALA A 86 1.57 -9.58 -6.68
N LYS A 87 2.05 -10.67 -7.30
CA LYS A 87 2.40 -11.91 -6.61
C LYS A 87 3.54 -11.68 -5.62
N ASP A 88 4.63 -11.04 -6.04
CA ASP A 88 5.81 -10.81 -5.21
C ASP A 88 5.48 -9.89 -4.01
N GLN A 89 4.68 -8.84 -4.23
CA GLN A 89 4.13 -8.00 -3.15
C GLN A 89 3.24 -8.79 -2.18
N THR A 90 2.38 -9.68 -2.69
CA THR A 90 1.53 -10.54 -1.86
C THR A 90 2.37 -11.53 -1.05
N THR A 91 3.37 -12.16 -1.66
CA THR A 91 4.30 -13.08 -1.00
C THR A 91 5.13 -12.38 0.07
N ALA A 92 5.65 -11.17 -0.22
CA ALA A 92 6.38 -10.36 0.76
C ALA A 92 5.49 -9.93 1.93
N LYS A 93 4.24 -9.53 1.66
CA LYS A 93 3.27 -9.21 2.71
C LYS A 93 2.98 -10.43 3.60
N LEU A 94 2.64 -11.57 3.02
CA LEU A 94 2.36 -12.80 3.78
C LEU A 94 3.57 -13.27 4.59
N ALA A 95 4.79 -13.10 4.08
CA ALA A 95 6.02 -13.38 4.82
C ALA A 95 6.22 -12.41 6.01
N SER A 96 5.89 -11.12 5.84
CA SER A 96 5.92 -10.12 6.93
C SER A 96 4.86 -10.38 8.01
N ASP A 97 3.64 -10.75 7.59
CA ASP A 97 2.56 -11.15 8.50
C ASP A 97 2.97 -12.41 9.28
N THR A 98 3.56 -13.40 8.59
CA THR A 98 4.11 -14.62 9.22
C THR A 98 5.23 -14.33 10.21
N ALA A 99 6.15 -13.41 9.89
CA ALA A 99 7.22 -12.99 10.79
C ALA A 99 6.67 -12.35 12.08
N THR A 100 5.63 -11.53 11.94
CA THR A 100 4.95 -10.87 13.05
C THR A 100 4.26 -11.89 13.98
N GLU A 101 3.53 -12.85 13.43
CA GLU A 101 2.91 -13.92 14.22
C GLU A 101 3.95 -14.88 14.82
N ARG A 102 5.07 -15.14 14.13
CA ARG A 102 6.19 -15.94 14.67
C ARG A 102 6.83 -15.26 15.87
N ALA A 103 7.09 -13.95 15.80
CA ALA A 103 7.63 -13.17 16.91
C ALA A 103 6.69 -13.17 18.12
N LYS A 104 5.39 -12.91 17.92
CA LYS A 104 4.37 -13.01 18.98
C LYS A 104 4.35 -14.40 19.63
N ALA A 105 4.35 -15.46 18.82
CA ALA A 105 4.34 -16.84 19.31
C ALA A 105 5.59 -17.18 20.13
N GLN A 106 6.77 -16.70 19.74
CA GLN A 106 8.00 -16.90 20.50
C GLN A 106 7.99 -16.15 21.84
N ILE A 107 7.50 -14.90 21.88
CA ILE A 107 7.33 -14.13 23.13
C ILE A 107 6.39 -14.87 24.10
N ILE A 108 5.21 -15.28 23.61
CA ILE A 108 4.22 -16.01 24.41
C ILE A 108 4.79 -17.35 24.90
N ALA A 109 5.50 -18.08 24.05
CA ALA A 109 6.18 -19.32 24.45
C ALA A 109 7.24 -19.08 25.55
N GLY A 110 8.01 -17.98 25.47
CA GLY A 110 8.98 -17.59 26.48
C GLY A 110 8.37 -17.26 27.85
N MET A 111 7.20 -16.60 27.86
CA MET A 111 6.42 -16.34 29.09
C MET A 111 5.87 -17.65 29.69
N LEU A 112 5.29 -18.52 28.86
CA LEU A 112 4.70 -19.79 29.29
C LEU A 112 5.76 -20.78 29.81
N ALA A 113 6.90 -20.90 29.11
CA ALA A 113 7.96 -21.84 29.47
C ALA A 113 8.64 -21.50 30.80
N THR A 114 8.76 -20.21 31.14
CA THR A 114 9.40 -19.76 32.39
C THR A 114 8.41 -19.46 33.52
N SER A 115 7.09 -19.50 33.24
CA SER A 115 6.03 -19.02 34.14
C SER A 115 6.21 -17.56 34.61
N ASN A 116 7.02 -16.77 33.90
CA ASN A 116 7.30 -15.38 34.21
C ASN A 116 6.71 -14.47 33.11
N TYR A 117 5.63 -13.76 33.45
CA TYR A 117 4.99 -12.79 32.55
C TYR A 117 5.90 -11.63 32.14
N TYR A 118 6.99 -11.37 32.88
CA TYR A 118 7.99 -10.36 32.53
C TYR A 118 9.13 -10.89 31.67
N ASN A 119 9.10 -12.16 31.24
CA ASN A 119 10.10 -12.74 30.35
C ASN A 119 9.85 -12.38 28.87
N PHE A 120 9.74 -11.08 28.58
CA PHE A 120 9.69 -10.53 27.23
C PHE A 120 10.97 -9.74 26.93
N GLY A 121 12.06 -10.45 26.62
CA GLY A 121 13.28 -9.81 26.13
C GLY A 121 13.15 -9.31 24.69
N ALA A 122 14.14 -8.53 24.24
CA ALA A 122 14.38 -8.39 22.80
C ALA A 122 14.76 -9.76 22.21
N LEU A 123 14.24 -10.08 21.02
CA LEU A 123 14.55 -11.33 20.32
C LEU A 123 14.68 -11.09 18.82
N VAL A 124 15.43 -11.97 18.16
CA VAL A 124 15.57 -12.00 16.71
C VAL A 124 15.15 -13.37 16.18
N SER A 125 14.84 -13.45 14.89
CA SER A 125 14.66 -14.74 14.22
C SER A 125 15.96 -15.53 14.26
N THR A 126 15.89 -16.80 14.63
CA THR A 126 17.01 -17.75 14.67
C THR A 126 16.66 -19.01 13.89
N ASN A 127 17.65 -19.66 13.28
CA ASN A 127 17.44 -20.96 12.63
C ASN A 127 17.59 -22.12 13.63
N TYR A 128 16.96 -23.25 13.31
CA TYR A 128 17.26 -24.50 14.01
C TYR A 128 18.65 -25.03 13.62
N ILE A 129 19.48 -25.35 14.61
CA ILE A 129 20.80 -25.97 14.45
C ILE A 129 21.00 -27.00 15.56
N ASN A 130 21.55 -28.17 15.22
CA ASN A 130 22.04 -29.13 16.18
C ASN A 130 23.39 -28.66 16.76
N TRP A 131 23.41 -28.35 18.06
CA TRP A 131 24.61 -27.96 18.80
C TRP A 131 25.65 -29.10 18.93
N ASP A 132 25.23 -30.36 18.83
CA ASP A 132 26.15 -31.51 18.81
C ASP A 132 26.87 -31.69 17.46
N GLY A 133 26.68 -30.79 16.48
CA GLY A 133 27.21 -30.91 15.13
C GLY A 133 26.41 -31.84 14.21
N PHE A 134 26.75 -31.85 12.93
CA PHE A 134 26.14 -32.76 11.94
C PHE A 134 26.72 -34.18 12.11
N ASP A 135 25.85 -35.17 12.28
CA ASP A 135 26.25 -36.57 12.33
C ASP A 135 26.15 -37.19 10.92
N PRO A 136 27.26 -37.63 10.29
CA PRO A 136 27.22 -38.29 8.99
C PRO A 136 26.83 -39.77 9.06
N ALA A 137 26.73 -40.35 10.26
CA ALA A 137 26.28 -41.72 10.50
C ALA A 137 25.26 -41.75 11.66
N PRO A 138 24.15 -41.00 11.55
CA PRO A 138 23.21 -40.81 12.64
C PRO A 138 22.62 -42.16 13.08
N PRO A 139 22.44 -42.41 14.39
CA PRO A 139 21.81 -43.62 14.88
C PRO A 139 20.46 -43.89 14.18
N ALA A 140 20.14 -45.15 13.89
CA ALA A 140 18.88 -45.51 13.19
C ALA A 140 17.58 -45.09 13.92
N VAL A 141 17.70 -44.58 15.15
CA VAL A 141 16.61 -44.05 15.99
C VAL A 141 16.58 -42.52 16.07
N SER A 142 17.60 -41.81 15.59
CA SER A 142 17.61 -40.34 15.59
C SER A 142 16.85 -39.77 14.40
N ASP A 143 16.04 -38.74 14.64
CA ASP A 143 15.27 -38.07 13.60
C ASP A 143 16.20 -37.22 12.71
N PHE A 144 16.33 -37.61 11.44
CA PHE A 144 17.18 -36.90 10.48
C PHE A 144 16.81 -35.41 10.35
N ARG A 145 15.55 -35.04 10.60
CA ARG A 145 15.07 -33.63 10.57
C ARG A 145 15.68 -32.75 11.67
N THR A 146 16.27 -33.36 12.69
CA THR A 146 17.03 -32.68 13.75
C THR A 146 18.54 -32.69 13.51
N ASN A 147 19.02 -33.39 12.49
CA ASN A 147 20.44 -33.50 12.16
C ASN A 147 20.89 -32.41 11.17
N VAL A 148 20.87 -31.15 11.62
CA VAL A 148 21.14 -29.95 10.81
C VAL A 148 22.28 -29.14 11.43
N ASN A 149 23.45 -29.03 10.78
CA ASN A 149 24.53 -28.11 11.18
C ASN A 149 25.45 -27.80 9.98
N PHE A 150 25.65 -26.52 9.67
CA PHE A 150 26.45 -26.06 8.53
C PHE A 150 27.91 -25.72 8.86
N GLY A 151 28.29 -25.67 10.14
CA GLY A 151 29.64 -25.32 10.59
C GLY A 151 30.55 -26.53 10.76
N TYR A 152 30.10 -27.54 11.50
CA TYR A 152 30.94 -28.67 11.89
C TYR A 152 30.17 -30.00 12.03
N LEU A 153 30.89 -31.09 11.78
CA LEU A 153 30.48 -32.44 12.14
C LEU A 153 30.52 -32.63 13.66
N ARG A 154 29.82 -33.64 14.18
CA ARG A 154 29.89 -34.07 15.59
C ARG A 154 31.31 -34.39 16.09
N SER A 155 32.26 -34.64 15.19
CA SER A 155 33.69 -34.79 15.46
C SER A 155 34.47 -33.47 15.59
N GLY A 156 33.83 -32.30 15.47
CA GLY A 156 34.47 -30.98 15.46
C GLY A 156 35.19 -30.62 14.15
N THR A 157 35.05 -31.43 13.10
CA THR A 157 35.69 -31.23 11.79
C THR A 157 34.73 -30.58 10.78
N ALA A 158 35.26 -29.83 9.81
CA ALA A 158 34.46 -29.23 8.74
C ALA A 158 33.70 -30.25 7.88
N LEU A 159 32.55 -29.84 7.33
CA LEU A 159 31.73 -30.68 6.44
C LEU A 159 32.35 -30.82 5.04
N SER A 160 32.20 -31.99 4.44
CA SER A 160 32.41 -32.21 3.00
C SER A 160 31.19 -31.74 2.18
N THR A 161 31.38 -31.55 0.86
CA THR A 161 30.31 -31.13 -0.06
C THR A 161 29.10 -32.07 -0.06
N ALA A 162 29.31 -33.39 0.08
CA ALA A 162 28.21 -34.36 0.16
C ALA A 162 27.41 -34.19 1.45
N GLN A 163 28.09 -34.05 2.59
CA GLN A 163 27.43 -33.83 3.89
C GLN A 163 26.68 -32.49 3.94
N MET A 164 27.18 -31.45 3.26
CA MET A 164 26.44 -30.20 3.09
C MET A 164 25.15 -30.38 2.26
N GLN A 165 25.15 -31.27 1.24
CA GLN A 165 23.95 -31.59 0.46
C GLN A 165 22.93 -32.41 1.27
N ASP A 166 23.37 -33.39 2.05
CA ASP A 166 22.49 -34.15 2.96
C ASP A 166 21.84 -33.22 3.99
N ASN A 167 22.60 -32.31 4.58
CA ASN A 167 22.11 -31.29 5.51
C ASN A 167 21.01 -30.39 4.87
N LEU A 168 21.14 -30.01 3.60
CA LEU A 168 20.08 -29.28 2.89
C LEU A 168 18.77 -30.07 2.79
N ALA A 169 18.84 -31.40 2.66
CA ALA A 169 17.66 -32.27 2.63
C ALA A 169 17.02 -32.52 4.01
N HIS A 170 17.69 -32.13 5.10
CA HIS A 170 17.16 -32.24 6.47
C HIS A 170 16.40 -30.99 6.92
N LEU A 171 16.50 -29.87 6.18
CA LEU A 171 15.87 -28.60 6.54
C LEU A 171 14.34 -28.68 6.64
N MET A 172 13.80 -28.50 7.85
CA MET A 172 12.35 -28.46 8.11
C MET A 172 11.96 -27.46 9.21
N PHE A 173 12.62 -27.51 10.38
CA PHE A 173 12.35 -26.59 11.50
C PHE A 173 13.15 -25.30 11.34
N ASP A 174 12.48 -24.14 11.49
CA ASP A 174 13.01 -22.78 11.23
C ASP A 174 14.15 -22.74 10.18
N PRO A 175 13.91 -23.27 8.96
CA PRO A 175 14.95 -23.76 8.09
C PRO A 175 15.77 -22.62 7.49
N ARG A 176 17.09 -22.79 7.45
CA ARG A 176 18.03 -21.81 6.90
C ARG A 176 18.06 -21.88 5.37
N PRO A 177 17.57 -20.86 4.62
CA PRO A 177 17.54 -20.91 3.16
C PRO A 177 18.97 -20.75 2.61
N PRO A 178 19.44 -21.63 1.69
CA PRO A 178 20.82 -21.60 1.18
C PRO A 178 21.04 -20.39 0.25
N VAL A 179 21.73 -19.37 0.76
CA VAL A 179 22.02 -18.12 0.04
C VAL A 179 23.51 -17.83 0.14
N PHE A 180 24.24 -18.14 -0.93
CA PHE A 180 25.67 -17.88 -1.05
C PHE A 180 25.90 -16.60 -1.84
N ILE A 181 26.70 -15.70 -1.30
CA ILE A 181 27.12 -14.45 -1.96
C ILE A 181 28.63 -14.28 -1.79
N VAL A 182 29.26 -13.53 -2.69
CA VAL A 182 30.59 -12.99 -2.41
C VAL A 182 30.42 -11.87 -1.39
N ASN A 183 31.03 -12.01 -0.20
CA ASN A 183 31.01 -10.98 0.82
C ASN A 183 31.74 -9.73 0.27
N PRO A 184 31.09 -8.55 0.23
CA PRO A 184 31.68 -7.36 -0.39
C PRO A 184 32.84 -6.74 0.41
N VAL A 185 33.01 -7.13 1.68
CA VAL A 185 34.09 -6.67 2.57
C VAL A 185 35.31 -7.59 2.48
N THR A 186 35.11 -8.91 2.47
CA THR A 186 36.21 -9.89 2.50
C THR A 186 36.58 -10.45 1.11
N GLY A 187 35.69 -10.33 0.12
CA GLY A 187 35.88 -10.88 -1.23
C GLY A 187 35.74 -12.41 -1.34
N VAL A 188 35.32 -13.08 -0.26
CA VAL A 188 35.18 -14.55 -0.19
C VAL A 188 33.71 -14.95 -0.33
N GLU A 189 33.43 -16.09 -0.94
CA GLU A 189 32.07 -16.68 -0.94
C GLU A 189 31.66 -17.07 0.49
N GLU A 190 30.50 -16.57 0.91
CA GLU A 190 29.96 -16.73 2.26
C GLU A 190 28.49 -17.17 2.19
N PHE A 191 28.11 -18.05 3.11
CA PHE A 191 26.71 -18.35 3.38
C PHE A 191 26.06 -17.18 4.15
N ARG A 192 25.43 -16.23 3.44
CA ARG A 192 24.75 -15.07 4.05
C ARG A 192 23.32 -15.44 4.46
N TYR A 193 23.23 -16.19 5.56
CA TYR A 193 21.96 -16.58 6.18
C TYR A 193 21.40 -15.57 7.19
N TYR A 194 22.15 -14.53 7.52
CA TYR A 194 21.79 -13.51 8.52
C TYR A 194 21.67 -12.12 7.89
N ARG A 195 21.03 -11.21 8.61
CA ARG A 195 21.01 -9.78 8.33
C ARG A 195 22.01 -9.09 9.26
N ASP A 196 23.14 -8.71 8.69
CA ASP A 196 24.17 -7.88 9.32
C ASP A 196 23.58 -6.51 9.69
N GLU A 197 23.23 -6.30 10.95
CA GLU A 197 22.60 -5.04 11.40
C GLU A 197 23.64 -3.98 11.75
N ASN A 198 24.80 -4.38 12.30
CA ASN A 198 25.83 -3.44 12.76
C ASN A 198 26.90 -3.09 11.70
N ARG A 199 26.78 -3.66 10.50
CA ARG A 199 27.62 -3.42 9.31
C ARG A 199 29.08 -3.85 9.48
N ASN A 200 29.37 -4.80 10.37
CA ASN A 200 30.74 -5.32 10.57
C ASN A 200 31.16 -6.39 9.53
N GLY A 201 30.24 -6.87 8.69
CA GLY A 201 30.51 -7.87 7.66
C GLY A 201 30.62 -9.31 8.18
N ARG A 202 30.28 -9.59 9.44
CA ARG A 202 30.39 -10.87 10.16
C ARG A 202 29.07 -11.23 10.86
N TYR A 203 28.77 -12.52 11.00
CA TYR A 203 27.58 -13.00 11.73
C TYR A 203 27.72 -12.89 13.25
N ASP A 204 26.97 -12.00 13.90
CA ASP A 204 26.90 -11.92 15.35
C ASP A 204 25.98 -13.00 15.95
N THR A 205 26.55 -13.82 16.83
CA THR A 205 26.00 -15.12 17.28
C THR A 205 24.83 -15.01 18.26
N ASN A 206 23.73 -15.69 17.93
CA ASN A 206 22.55 -15.85 18.80
C ASN A 206 22.63 -17.06 19.75
N GLY A 207 22.09 -16.93 20.96
CA GLY A 207 21.89 -18.02 21.92
C GLY A 207 22.97 -18.11 23.02
N ASN A 208 23.03 -19.26 23.69
CA ASN A 208 23.99 -19.52 24.77
C ASN A 208 25.40 -19.75 24.22
N TRP A 209 26.30 -18.78 24.33
CA TRP A 209 27.70 -18.88 23.87
C TRP A 209 28.70 -18.57 24.99
N PRO A 210 29.96 -19.02 24.86
CA PRO A 210 31.06 -18.53 25.67
C PRO A 210 31.21 -17.00 25.59
N VAL A 211 31.56 -16.38 26.71
CA VAL A 211 31.93 -14.96 26.78
C VAL A 211 33.41 -14.85 26.42
N PHE A 212 33.70 -14.24 25.27
CA PHE A 212 35.06 -13.98 24.81
C PHE A 212 35.56 -12.61 25.31
N THR A 213 36.86 -12.53 25.58
CA THR A 213 37.60 -11.27 25.78
C THR A 213 38.56 -11.07 24.62
N ASP A 214 39.03 -9.84 24.41
CA ASP A 214 40.05 -9.52 23.37
C ASP A 214 41.37 -10.33 23.56
N SER A 215 41.61 -10.90 24.75
CA SER A 215 42.78 -11.75 25.04
C SER A 215 42.59 -13.24 24.75
N ASN A 216 41.34 -13.71 24.61
CA ASN A 216 41.00 -15.15 24.61
C ASN A 216 40.32 -15.62 23.32
N PHE A 217 40.26 -14.77 22.29
CA PHE A 217 39.56 -15.07 21.04
C PHE A 217 40.52 -15.56 19.94
N ASP A 218 40.55 -16.88 19.70
CA ASP A 218 41.39 -17.55 18.69
C ASP A 218 40.76 -17.56 17.27
N GLY A 219 39.88 -16.61 16.96
CA GLY A 219 39.16 -16.57 15.66
C GLY A 219 38.15 -17.70 15.45
N ARG A 220 38.05 -18.66 16.37
CA ARG A 220 37.09 -19.78 16.39
C ARG A 220 36.01 -19.52 17.42
N GLU A 221 34.78 -19.91 17.11
CA GLU A 221 33.62 -19.81 18.01
C GLU A 221 33.55 -21.02 18.97
N ASP A 222 34.71 -21.54 19.36
CA ASP A 222 34.90 -22.81 20.07
C ASP A 222 35.39 -22.54 21.52
N PRO A 223 35.02 -23.35 22.53
CA PRO A 223 35.22 -22.98 23.93
C PRO A 223 36.63 -23.29 24.44
N LEU A 224 37.40 -22.24 24.72
CA LEU A 224 38.58 -22.28 25.61
C LEU A 224 38.40 -21.18 26.66
N PRO A 225 38.16 -21.52 27.95
CA PRO A 225 38.93 -22.49 28.72
C PRO A 225 38.08 -23.63 29.32
N ALA A 226 38.68 -24.48 30.16
CA ALA A 226 38.10 -25.71 30.74
C ALA A 226 36.77 -25.53 31.53
N THR A 227 36.40 -24.30 31.87
CA THR A 227 35.04 -23.90 32.26
C THR A 227 34.76 -22.53 31.62
N PRO A 228 34.12 -22.45 30.44
CA PRO A 228 33.81 -21.17 29.83
C PRO A 228 32.70 -20.48 30.63
N LEU A 229 32.87 -19.19 30.92
CA LEU A 229 31.74 -18.35 31.31
C LEU A 229 30.81 -18.28 30.10
N THR A 230 29.56 -18.71 30.25
CA THR A 230 28.56 -18.67 29.17
C THR A 230 27.51 -17.59 29.45
N ASN A 231 27.00 -16.96 28.40
CA ASN A 231 25.88 -16.04 28.47
C ASN A 231 24.93 -16.24 27.28
N ASN A 232 23.67 -15.83 27.42
CA ASN A 232 22.73 -15.82 26.30
C ASN A 232 22.85 -14.50 25.54
N PHE A 233 23.21 -14.57 24.26
CA PHE A 233 23.40 -13.41 23.39
C PHE A 233 22.24 -13.26 22.41
N VAL A 234 21.89 -12.00 22.11
CA VAL A 234 21.06 -11.62 20.97
C VAL A 234 22.00 -10.96 19.98
N GLY A 235 22.11 -11.56 18.79
CA GLY A 235 22.99 -11.17 17.69
C GLY A 235 22.19 -10.74 16.46
N ASP A 236 22.64 -11.13 15.29
CA ASP A 236 22.00 -10.75 14.02
C ASP A 236 20.76 -11.61 13.72
N PRO A 237 19.67 -11.02 13.17
CA PRO A 237 18.52 -11.78 12.71
C PRO A 237 18.86 -12.76 11.59
N GLU A 238 18.51 -14.03 11.77
CA GLU A 238 18.67 -15.10 10.79
C GLU A 238 17.44 -15.22 9.87
N TRP A 239 17.66 -15.47 8.59
CA TRP A 239 16.59 -15.72 7.62
C TRP A 239 15.97 -17.09 7.86
N ILE A 240 14.68 -17.13 8.13
CA ILE A 240 13.85 -18.34 8.18
C ILE A 240 13.18 -18.51 6.81
N GLY A 241 13.40 -19.65 6.17
CA GLY A 241 12.77 -20.03 4.91
C GLY A 241 11.36 -20.57 5.10
N VAL A 242 10.45 -20.20 4.21
CA VAL A 242 9.09 -20.77 4.13
C VAL A 242 9.08 -21.80 3.01
N LEU A 243 8.78 -23.06 3.34
CA LEU A 243 8.63 -24.14 2.37
C LEU A 243 7.22 -24.15 1.76
N GLU A 244 7.11 -24.61 0.51
CA GLU A 244 5.83 -24.83 -0.19
C GLU A 244 4.93 -25.82 0.58
N ARG A 245 5.54 -26.83 1.19
CA ARG A 245 4.93 -27.82 2.08
C ARG A 245 5.65 -27.82 3.43
N PRO A 246 5.20 -27.02 4.42
CA PRO A 246 5.83 -26.89 5.73
C PRO A 246 5.88 -28.17 6.56
N GLU A 247 5.04 -29.16 6.24
CA GLU A 247 4.95 -30.46 6.89
C GLU A 247 6.01 -31.47 6.41
N LEU A 248 6.74 -31.14 5.35
CA LEU A 248 7.81 -31.95 4.75
C LEU A 248 9.15 -31.20 4.79
N PRO A 249 10.30 -31.92 4.85
CA PRO A 249 11.60 -31.28 4.69
C PRO A 249 11.80 -30.72 3.27
N HIS A 250 12.80 -29.86 3.13
CA HIS A 250 13.23 -29.34 1.84
C HIS A 250 13.65 -30.47 0.89
N SER A 251 13.25 -30.36 -0.38
CA SER A 251 13.69 -31.25 -1.46
C SER A 251 13.55 -30.53 -2.80
N GLY A 252 14.06 -31.11 -3.89
CA GLY A 252 13.80 -30.60 -5.25
C GLY A 252 12.31 -30.56 -5.66
N SER A 253 11.42 -31.13 -4.85
CA SER A 253 9.96 -31.03 -5.01
C SER A 253 9.26 -30.19 -3.93
N ASN A 254 9.99 -29.71 -2.91
CA ASN A 254 9.49 -28.88 -1.82
C ASN A 254 10.40 -27.66 -1.67
N ASN A 255 10.10 -26.62 -2.45
CA ASN A 255 10.98 -25.47 -2.61
C ASN A 255 10.67 -24.38 -1.57
N PHE A 256 11.63 -23.48 -1.35
CA PHE A 256 11.38 -22.25 -0.60
C PHE A 256 10.54 -21.29 -1.44
N VAL A 257 9.40 -20.85 -0.90
CA VAL A 257 8.49 -19.88 -1.54
C VAL A 257 8.72 -18.45 -1.07
N ALA A 258 9.27 -18.29 0.14
CA ALA A 258 9.63 -17.00 0.73
C ALA A 258 10.73 -17.19 1.78
N ARG A 259 11.26 -16.08 2.29
CA ARG A 259 12.04 -16.03 3.54
C ARG A 259 11.66 -14.78 4.32
N PHE A 260 11.76 -14.85 5.64
CA PHE A 260 11.60 -13.69 6.51
C PHE A 260 12.67 -13.69 7.60
N ALA A 261 12.97 -12.51 8.12
CA ALA A 261 13.75 -12.31 9.33
C ALA A 261 13.05 -11.22 10.14
N PHE A 262 13.17 -11.24 11.47
CA PHE A 262 12.62 -10.20 12.32
C PHE A 262 13.57 -9.86 13.46
N ASN A 263 13.46 -8.62 13.92
CA ASN A 263 14.01 -8.15 15.18
C ASN A 263 12.84 -7.54 15.95
N ALA A 264 12.50 -8.14 17.09
CA ALA A 264 11.34 -7.78 17.89
C ALA A 264 11.82 -7.29 19.25
N VAL A 265 11.70 -5.97 19.46
CA VAL A 265 12.05 -5.31 20.71
C VAL A 265 10.76 -4.84 21.39
N PRO A 266 10.39 -5.39 22.57
CA PRO A 266 9.19 -4.97 23.28
C PRO A 266 9.29 -3.51 23.75
N ILE A 267 8.29 -2.69 23.40
CA ILE A 267 8.29 -1.25 23.70
C ILE A 267 8.45 -0.91 25.19
N GLY A 268 8.00 -1.80 26.09
CA GLY A 268 8.16 -1.63 27.54
C GLY A 268 9.59 -1.75 28.06
N ASN A 269 10.53 -2.24 27.25
CA ASN A 269 11.95 -2.33 27.58
C ASN A 269 12.79 -1.24 26.88
N THR A 270 12.17 -0.46 25.99
CA THR A 270 12.87 0.56 25.20
C THR A 270 12.56 1.95 25.69
N LEU A 271 13.59 2.78 25.75
CA LEU A 271 13.45 4.22 25.76
C LEU A 271 13.52 4.71 24.30
N ASP A 272 12.67 5.67 23.93
CA ASP A 272 12.75 6.21 22.57
C ASP A 272 13.99 7.09 22.44
N LEU A 273 14.72 6.88 21.33
CA LEU A 273 15.45 7.94 20.67
C LEU A 273 14.45 9.10 20.40
N ASN A 274 14.86 10.26 19.92
CA ASN A 274 13.95 11.41 19.80
C ASN A 274 13.35 12.01 21.11
N TYR A 275 13.38 11.32 22.25
CA TYR A 275 12.82 11.85 23.50
C TYR A 275 13.73 11.67 24.72
N MET A 276 14.66 10.71 24.71
CA MET A 276 15.72 10.53 25.71
C MET A 276 16.70 11.71 25.91
N PHE A 277 16.51 12.85 25.25
CA PHE A 277 17.50 13.95 25.23
C PHE A 277 16.91 15.31 24.92
N ASN A 278 17.12 16.23 25.84
CA ASN A 278 17.38 17.63 25.56
C ASN A 278 18.55 18.11 26.44
N GLN A 279 19.15 19.23 26.05
CA GLN A 279 20.06 19.97 26.89
C GLN A 279 19.23 20.98 27.69
N GLY A 280 18.65 20.54 28.81
CA GLY A 280 17.74 21.34 29.62
C GLY A 280 18.25 22.75 29.95
N LEU A 281 19.55 22.93 30.18
CA LEU A 281 20.14 24.23 30.49
C LEU A 281 20.26 25.20 29.28
N ALA A 282 20.17 24.69 28.05
CA ALA A 282 20.42 25.46 26.82
C ALA A 282 19.39 26.58 26.53
N PRO A 283 18.06 26.40 26.62
CA PRO A 283 17.08 27.42 26.22
C PRO A 283 17.22 28.74 27.00
N ALA A 284 17.66 28.67 28.26
CA ALA A 284 17.87 29.84 29.09
C ALA A 284 19.20 30.57 28.80
N ASN A 285 20.27 29.82 28.49
CA ASN A 285 21.65 30.34 28.54
C ASN A 285 22.44 30.29 27.20
N SER A 286 21.97 29.56 26.18
CA SER A 286 22.68 29.46 24.89
C SER A 286 21.75 29.02 23.74
N THR A 287 21.71 29.79 22.65
CA THR A 287 21.04 29.36 21.41
C THR A 287 21.71 28.17 20.73
N LYS A 288 22.93 27.78 21.14
CA LYS A 288 23.70 26.67 20.56
C LYS A 288 23.78 25.47 21.50
N VAL A 289 23.62 24.29 20.92
CA VAL A 289 23.84 22.97 21.56
C VAL A 289 25.33 22.75 21.86
N SER A 290 25.67 22.32 23.08
CA SER A 290 27.06 22.09 23.54
C SER A 290 27.14 20.95 24.55
N ALA A 291 28.13 20.06 24.44
CA ALA A 291 28.29 18.86 25.28
C ALA A 291 28.25 19.14 26.80
N ASN A 292 28.68 20.33 27.22
CA ASN A 292 28.84 20.67 28.62
C ASN A 292 27.51 21.04 29.31
N TYR A 293 26.46 21.42 28.56
CA TYR A 293 25.22 22.04 29.06
C TYR A 293 24.04 21.07 29.23
N TYR A 294 24.28 19.94 29.86
CA TYR A 294 23.23 19.01 30.26
C TYR A 294 22.90 19.17 31.75
N LEU A 295 21.62 19.32 32.08
CA LEU A 295 21.11 19.42 33.44
C LEU A 295 19.88 18.52 33.59
N ARG A 296 19.80 17.78 34.69
CA ARG A 296 18.56 17.17 35.19
C ARG A 296 18.17 17.92 36.46
N ASN A 297 17.02 18.58 36.43
CA ASN A 297 16.45 19.26 37.59
C ASN A 297 15.39 18.36 38.25
N GLN A 298 14.10 18.68 38.09
CA GLN A 298 13.00 17.99 38.75
C GLN A 298 12.66 16.63 38.11
N GLY A 299 13.08 16.40 36.85
CA GLY A 299 12.76 15.18 36.11
C GLY A 299 11.32 15.12 35.62
N VAL A 300 10.74 16.27 35.28
CA VAL A 300 9.35 16.45 34.83
C VAL A 300 9.21 15.97 33.37
N GLY A 301 10.21 16.25 32.54
CA GLY A 301 10.22 15.91 31.12
C GLY A 301 11.14 14.74 30.75
N THR A 302 10.78 14.02 29.68
CA THR A 302 11.70 13.08 28.99
C THR A 302 12.96 13.79 28.49
N TYR A 303 12.85 15.08 28.19
CA TYR A 303 13.94 15.99 27.85
C TYR A 303 15.03 16.13 28.94
N GLU A 304 14.77 15.69 30.18
CA GLU A 304 15.76 15.63 31.28
C GLU A 304 16.43 14.24 31.45
N LEU A 305 16.29 13.34 30.48
CA LEU A 305 16.94 12.03 30.51
C LEU A 305 18.41 12.12 30.03
N ASN A 306 19.28 11.34 30.68
CA ASN A 306 20.72 11.38 30.42
C ASN A 306 21.16 10.28 29.43
N LEU A 307 21.08 10.57 28.13
CA LEU A 307 21.64 9.68 27.11
C LEU A 307 23.15 9.44 27.29
N ALA A 308 23.91 10.44 27.76
CA ALA A 308 25.36 10.30 27.93
C ALA A 308 25.73 9.24 28.98
N ALA A 309 24.96 9.15 30.07
CA ALA A 309 25.09 8.09 31.07
C ALA A 309 24.78 6.71 30.46
N PHE A 310 23.68 6.61 29.71
CA PHE A 310 23.29 5.37 29.03
C PHE A 310 24.38 4.89 28.05
N LEU A 311 24.99 5.79 27.28
CA LEU A 311 26.10 5.44 26.37
C LEU A 311 27.36 4.99 27.13
N TYR A 312 27.68 5.61 28.26
CA TYR A 312 28.77 5.19 29.14
C TYR A 312 28.54 3.78 29.69
N ASP A 313 27.35 3.51 30.24
CA ASP A 313 27.00 2.19 30.81
C ASP A 313 26.87 1.09 29.74
N LEU A 314 26.48 1.47 28.51
CA LEU A 314 26.41 0.57 27.37
C LEU A 314 27.78 -0.03 27.00
N ASN A 315 28.83 0.81 26.93
CA ASN A 315 30.19 0.34 26.74
C ASN A 315 31.23 1.23 27.46
N THR A 316 31.75 0.70 28.57
CA THR A 316 32.72 1.35 29.48
C THR A 316 34.18 1.26 29.03
N ASN A 317 34.46 0.81 27.79
CA ASN A 317 35.82 0.84 27.25
C ASN A 317 36.19 2.24 26.74
N SER A 318 37.48 2.59 26.85
CA SER A 318 38.01 3.92 26.52
C SER A 318 38.00 4.27 25.03
N TYR A 319 37.87 3.28 24.15
CA TYR A 319 37.66 3.46 22.71
C TYR A 319 36.17 3.59 22.32
N ALA A 320 35.28 3.41 23.29
CA ALA A 320 33.85 3.67 23.20
C ALA A 320 33.51 4.92 24.03
N TRP A 321 32.69 4.79 25.08
CA TRP A 321 32.23 5.92 25.90
C TRP A 321 32.83 5.98 27.31
N GLY A 322 33.55 4.94 27.75
CA GLY A 322 34.18 4.87 29.06
C GLY A 322 35.53 5.56 29.15
N ASP A 323 35.58 6.86 28.89
CA ASP A 323 36.83 7.64 28.84
C ASP A 323 37.66 7.56 30.12
N ILE A 324 38.91 7.09 29.98
CA ILE A 324 39.95 7.08 31.04
C ILE A 324 41.02 8.18 30.76
N GLY A 325 40.76 9.06 29.78
CA GLY A 325 41.65 10.12 29.33
C GLY A 325 41.46 11.47 30.04
N PRO A 326 41.98 12.59 29.48
CA PRO A 326 41.85 13.92 30.09
C PRO A 326 40.43 14.49 30.08
N THR A 327 39.50 13.86 29.36
CA THR A 327 38.06 14.19 29.32
C THR A 327 37.25 12.96 29.74
N PRO A 328 37.33 12.52 31.01
CA PRO A 328 36.56 11.37 31.48
C PRO A 328 35.06 11.67 31.44
N TYR A 329 34.23 10.61 31.47
CA TYR A 329 32.80 10.78 31.75
C TYR A 329 32.62 11.46 33.11
N ARG A 330 32.12 12.68 33.09
CA ARG A 330 31.84 13.49 34.27
C ARG A 330 30.49 14.13 34.10
N TYR A 331 29.52 13.68 34.90
CA TYR A 331 28.30 14.43 35.13
C TYR A 331 28.58 15.53 36.17
N ASP A 332 28.35 16.77 35.80
CA ASP A 332 28.29 17.89 36.73
C ASP A 332 26.82 18.18 37.03
N PRO A 333 26.33 17.96 38.27
CA PRO A 333 24.94 18.19 38.60
C PRO A 333 24.51 19.64 38.35
N PHE A 334 25.43 20.62 38.45
CA PHE A 334 25.13 22.04 38.19
C PHE A 334 25.11 22.41 36.71
N GLY A 335 25.32 21.44 35.81
CA GLY A 335 25.05 21.56 34.38
C GLY A 335 26.04 22.39 33.55
N VAL A 336 27.17 22.83 34.11
CA VAL A 336 28.15 23.69 33.41
C VAL A 336 29.51 23.02 33.16
N GLY A 337 29.78 21.88 33.81
CA GLY A 337 31.06 21.15 33.76
C GLY A 337 30.97 19.71 33.24
N ASN A 338 29.93 19.34 32.49
CA ASN A 338 29.83 17.98 31.94
C ASN A 338 30.92 17.69 30.91
N SER A 339 31.48 16.48 30.91
CA SER A 339 32.51 16.05 29.94
C SER A 339 32.46 14.56 29.64
N GLY A 340 33.05 14.16 28.50
CA GLY A 340 33.19 12.77 28.06
C GLY A 340 32.51 12.50 26.71
N ASN A 341 32.91 11.41 26.05
CA ASN A 341 32.41 10.97 24.74
C ASN A 341 30.89 10.83 24.75
N GLY A 342 30.31 10.26 25.81
CA GLY A 342 28.85 10.12 25.93
C GLY A 342 28.13 11.46 25.83
N PHE A 343 28.67 12.53 26.44
CA PHE A 343 28.10 13.87 26.36
C PHE A 343 28.36 14.53 25.00
N ALA A 344 29.52 14.30 24.38
CA ALA A 344 29.82 14.80 23.04
C ALA A 344 28.87 14.21 21.98
N ASP A 345 28.65 12.89 22.03
CA ASP A 345 27.80 12.15 21.10
C ASP A 345 26.30 12.43 21.35
N ALA A 346 25.85 12.41 22.60
CA ALA A 346 24.48 12.79 22.93
C ALA A 346 24.16 14.23 22.50
N ALA A 347 25.10 15.16 22.69
CA ALA A 347 24.96 16.53 22.21
C ALA A 347 24.95 16.61 20.68
N ALA A 348 25.73 15.81 19.97
CA ALA A 348 25.75 15.78 18.50
C ALA A 348 24.45 15.24 17.91
N MET A 349 23.89 14.17 18.50
CA MET A 349 22.57 13.62 18.13
C MET A 349 21.45 14.64 18.40
N TYR A 350 21.48 15.34 19.55
CA TYR A 350 20.53 16.43 19.80
C TYR A 350 20.74 17.62 18.83
N ARG A 351 22.00 17.97 18.52
CA ARG A 351 22.38 19.04 17.59
C ARG A 351 21.85 18.79 16.18
N TYR A 352 21.89 17.54 15.69
CA TYR A 352 21.22 17.15 14.45
C TYR A 352 19.74 17.53 14.50
N ARG A 353 19.03 17.06 15.53
CA ARG A 353 17.57 17.20 15.65
C ARG A 353 17.05 18.64 15.68
N VAL A 354 17.82 19.58 16.24
CA VAL A 354 17.48 21.02 16.29
C VAL A 354 18.22 21.86 15.24
N ALA A 355 18.76 21.24 14.18
CA ALA A 355 19.51 21.93 13.11
C ALA A 355 20.69 22.79 13.63
N GLY A 356 21.26 22.45 14.78
CA GLY A 356 22.32 23.21 15.44
C GLY A 356 21.87 24.34 16.38
N ASN A 357 20.59 24.71 16.39
CA ASN A 357 20.07 25.88 17.10
C ASN A 357 18.77 25.56 17.87
N VAL A 358 18.80 25.67 19.20
CA VAL A 358 17.62 25.39 20.05
C VAL A 358 16.50 26.42 19.88
N SER A 359 16.77 27.60 19.29
CA SER A 359 15.72 28.58 18.95
C SER A 359 14.84 28.16 17.77
N THR A 360 15.02 26.95 17.22
CA THR A 360 14.13 26.35 16.22
C THR A 360 12.93 25.63 16.85
N LEU A 361 12.99 25.35 18.16
CA LEU A 361 11.90 24.77 18.91
C LEU A 361 10.76 25.80 19.08
N ARG A 362 9.53 25.33 18.92
CA ARG A 362 8.33 26.16 19.17
C ARG A 362 8.17 26.45 20.65
N SER A 363 7.55 27.59 20.96
CA SER A 363 7.15 27.92 22.34
C SER A 363 5.85 27.20 22.74
N ILE A 364 5.54 27.19 24.04
CA ILE A 364 4.23 26.71 24.53
C ILE A 364 3.09 27.53 23.92
N HIS A 365 3.29 28.85 23.81
CA HIS A 365 2.34 29.75 23.16
C HIS A 365 2.09 29.38 21.68
N ASP A 366 3.13 29.07 20.91
CA ASP A 366 3.00 28.70 19.49
C ASP A 366 2.34 27.32 19.28
N LEU A 367 2.46 26.43 20.27
CA LEU A 367 1.91 25.06 20.21
C LEU A 367 0.46 24.98 20.69
N TYR A 368 0.14 25.69 21.77
CA TYR A 368 -1.10 25.50 22.54
C TYR A 368 -1.87 26.80 22.83
N GLY A 369 -1.28 27.97 22.57
CA GLY A 369 -1.87 29.28 22.78
C GLY A 369 -2.16 29.60 24.27
N PRO A 370 -3.02 30.60 24.54
CA PRO A 370 -3.34 31.04 25.90
C PRO A 370 -3.78 29.96 26.90
N PRO A 371 -4.49 28.88 26.51
CA PRO A 371 -4.77 27.76 27.42
C PRO A 371 -3.52 27.00 27.86
N GLY A 372 -2.51 26.86 26.99
CA GLY A 372 -1.22 26.25 27.33
C GLY A 372 -0.38 27.14 28.24
N ASP A 373 -0.33 28.44 27.94
CA ASP A 373 0.35 29.44 28.78
C ASP A 373 -0.17 29.36 30.22
N ALA A 374 -1.49 29.35 30.40
CA ALA A 374 -2.13 29.30 31.71
C ALA A 374 -1.91 27.96 32.45
N ALA A 375 -1.67 26.86 31.72
CA ALA A 375 -1.38 25.56 32.33
C ALA A 375 0.03 25.51 32.91
N PHE A 376 1.05 25.87 32.12
CA PHE A 376 2.46 25.85 32.53
C PHE A 376 2.74 26.87 33.65
N ILE A 377 2.12 28.06 33.64
CA ILE A 377 2.26 29.04 34.74
C ILE A 377 1.68 28.52 36.08
N ALA A 378 0.76 27.55 36.05
CA ALA A 378 -0.01 27.14 37.22
C ALA A 378 0.28 25.72 37.73
N ASP A 379 1.09 24.92 37.04
CA ASP A 379 1.32 23.51 37.37
C ASP A 379 2.34 23.27 38.51
N GLN A 380 3.09 24.31 38.90
CA GLN A 380 4.11 24.34 39.95
C GLN A 380 5.39 23.54 39.65
N PHE A 381 5.55 23.04 38.43
CA PHE A 381 6.72 22.30 37.96
C PHE A 381 7.67 23.21 37.16
N ASP A 382 8.94 22.86 37.12
CA ASP A 382 9.91 23.48 36.20
C ASP A 382 9.79 22.82 34.82
N GLY A 383 9.08 23.47 33.89
CA GLY A 383 8.84 22.96 32.54
C GLY A 383 9.93 23.34 31.53
N TYR A 384 10.87 24.22 31.92
CA TYR A 384 11.92 24.77 31.06
C TYR A 384 13.36 24.36 31.45
N VAL A 385 13.53 23.69 32.59
CA VAL A 385 14.81 23.29 33.20
C VAL A 385 15.70 24.51 33.50
N ASP A 386 15.08 25.65 33.87
CA ASP A 386 15.75 26.89 34.29
C ASP A 386 15.46 27.31 35.74
N GLY A 387 14.66 26.52 36.47
CA GLY A 387 14.43 26.64 37.90
C GLY A 387 15.63 26.18 38.77
N PRO A 388 15.59 26.42 40.09
CA PRO A 388 16.63 25.98 41.00
C PRO A 388 16.65 24.45 41.13
N MET A 389 17.85 23.88 41.23
CA MET A 389 18.02 22.45 41.47
C MET A 389 17.32 21.96 42.74
N LEU A 390 16.75 20.76 42.69
CA LEU A 390 16.30 20.02 43.86
C LEU A 390 17.49 19.63 44.78
N GLN A 391 17.83 20.49 45.74
CA GLN A 391 18.99 20.30 46.63
C GLN A 391 18.74 19.36 47.82
N GLN A 392 17.49 19.04 48.16
CA GLN A 392 17.15 18.14 49.27
C GLN A 392 15.98 17.21 48.90
N PRO A 393 16.05 15.90 49.23
CA PRO A 393 14.94 14.98 49.03
C PRO A 393 13.69 15.39 49.82
N GLY A 394 12.53 15.42 49.17
CA GLY A 394 11.24 15.69 49.81
C GLY A 394 10.85 17.16 49.96
N THR A 395 11.76 18.11 49.71
CA THR A 395 11.41 19.53 49.59
C THR A 395 11.21 19.90 48.12
N PHE A 396 9.98 19.70 47.62
CA PHE A 396 9.57 20.35 46.38
C PHE A 396 9.46 21.86 46.65
N ALA A 397 10.56 22.58 46.41
CA ALA A 397 10.42 23.97 46.02
C ALA A 397 9.69 23.95 44.67
N GLY A 398 8.39 24.27 44.69
CA GLY A 398 7.65 24.52 43.45
C GLY A 398 8.33 25.65 42.68
N ASP A 399 8.09 25.71 41.38
CA ASP A 399 8.81 26.63 40.49
C ASP A 399 8.93 28.05 41.08
N SER A 400 10.17 28.52 41.18
CA SER A 400 10.51 29.86 41.68
C SER A 400 10.99 30.80 40.56
N VAL A 401 11.03 30.33 39.31
CA VAL A 401 11.48 31.04 38.11
C VAL A 401 10.39 30.88 37.04
N PRO A 402 9.35 31.74 37.06
CA PRO A 402 8.13 31.51 36.29
C PRO A 402 8.33 31.08 34.85
N ASP A 403 7.85 29.87 34.55
CA ASP A 403 7.93 29.18 33.27
C ASP A 403 7.69 30.11 32.06
N GLN A 404 8.70 30.22 31.19
CA GLN A 404 8.76 31.24 30.15
C GLN A 404 8.09 30.77 28.85
N TYR A 405 6.76 30.63 28.89
CA TYR A 405 5.87 30.10 27.83
C TYR A 405 6.05 30.67 26.40
N THR A 406 6.72 31.83 26.24
CA THR A 406 7.06 32.45 24.94
C THR A 406 8.45 32.07 24.40
N LYS A 407 9.28 31.38 25.18
CA LYS A 407 10.57 30.84 24.74
C LYS A 407 10.43 29.46 24.13
N ALA A 408 11.41 29.09 23.32
CA ALA A 408 11.68 27.74 22.84
C ALA A 408 11.60 26.73 23.98
N TRP A 409 10.63 25.81 23.92
CA TRP A 409 10.37 24.85 25.00
C TRP A 409 11.15 23.53 24.79
N PRO A 410 11.87 23.01 25.80
CA PRO A 410 12.57 21.72 25.71
C PRO A 410 11.72 20.52 25.29
N GLY A 411 10.43 20.52 25.63
CA GLY A 411 9.49 19.45 25.24
C GLY A 411 8.88 19.60 23.85
N ALA A 412 9.19 20.67 23.11
CA ALA A 412 8.63 20.89 21.79
C ALA A 412 9.11 19.84 20.77
N PRO A 413 8.30 19.48 19.77
CA PRO A 413 8.74 18.60 18.67
C PRO A 413 9.94 19.19 17.93
N ASN A 414 10.98 18.38 17.72
CA ASN A 414 12.20 18.81 17.02
C ASN A 414 12.00 18.85 15.50
N LEU A 415 12.95 19.45 14.77
CA LEU A 415 12.90 19.53 13.31
C LEU A 415 13.25 18.19 12.64
N TYR A 416 14.25 17.47 13.16
CA TYR A 416 14.68 16.18 12.64
C TYR A 416 14.59 15.08 13.70
N HIS A 417 14.47 13.85 13.21
CA HIS A 417 14.21 12.65 13.98
C HIS A 417 15.03 11.48 13.42
N PHE A 418 15.23 10.47 14.27
CA PHE A 418 15.75 9.16 13.90
C PHE A 418 14.55 8.22 13.71
N PHE A 419 14.54 7.46 12.61
CA PHE A 419 13.42 6.60 12.23
C PHE A 419 13.80 5.13 12.10
N THR A 420 15.10 4.83 12.00
CA THR A 420 15.61 3.47 11.92
C THR A 420 16.89 3.33 12.73
N ALA A 421 17.17 2.13 13.25
CA ALA A 421 18.46 1.83 13.88
C ALA A 421 19.65 2.02 12.91
N GLN A 422 19.38 2.01 11.60
CA GLN A 422 20.37 2.24 10.56
C GLN A 422 20.79 3.72 10.41
N ASP A 423 20.00 4.66 10.96
CA ASP A 423 20.37 6.09 11.08
C ASP A 423 21.53 6.31 12.05
N LEU A 424 21.79 5.36 12.96
CA LEU A 424 22.89 5.41 13.92
C LEU A 424 24.29 5.27 13.26
N PHE A 425 24.34 4.82 12.01
CA PHE A 425 25.55 4.78 11.18
C PHE A 425 25.70 6.01 10.27
N ASP A 426 24.71 6.92 10.23
CA ASP A 426 24.81 8.17 9.50
C ASP A 426 25.53 9.24 10.33
N ARG A 427 26.83 9.42 10.01
CA ARG A 427 27.70 10.42 10.63
C ARG A 427 27.14 11.85 10.56
N ALA A 428 26.33 12.18 9.54
CA ALA A 428 25.69 13.48 9.45
C ALA A 428 24.57 13.69 10.49
N LYS A 429 24.02 12.61 11.06
CA LYS A 429 23.01 12.64 12.13
C LYS A 429 23.61 12.49 13.53
N THR A 430 24.70 11.74 13.66
CA THR A 430 25.23 11.31 14.96
C THR A 430 26.49 12.06 15.41
N GLN A 431 27.19 12.75 14.49
CA GLN A 431 28.45 13.46 14.75
C GLN A 431 28.48 14.98 14.47
N PRO A 432 27.38 15.72 14.21
CA PRO A 432 27.45 17.18 14.00
C PRO A 432 28.26 17.90 15.06
N GLY A 433 29.41 18.47 14.66
CA GLY A 433 30.30 19.25 15.53
C GLY A 433 30.91 18.49 16.71
N VAL A 434 31.13 17.17 16.58
CA VAL A 434 32.12 16.44 17.37
C VAL A 434 33.52 16.75 16.81
N LEU A 435 34.54 16.79 17.67
CA LEU A 435 35.94 16.95 17.26
C LEU A 435 36.67 15.61 17.45
N GLY A 436 36.97 14.93 16.34
CA GLY A 436 37.54 13.58 16.33
C GLY A 436 36.49 12.51 16.02
N ALA A 437 36.75 11.28 16.44
CA ALA A 437 35.79 10.18 16.29
C ALA A 437 34.53 10.46 17.11
N GLY A 438 33.36 10.31 16.50
CA GLY A 438 32.05 10.42 17.18
C GLY A 438 31.30 9.09 17.20
N PHE A 439 30.03 9.14 17.63
CA PHE A 439 29.17 7.98 17.87
C PHE A 439 29.30 6.84 16.84
N SER A 440 29.12 7.10 15.55
CA SER A 440 29.16 6.04 14.52
C SER A 440 30.55 5.42 14.37
N ASP A 441 31.64 6.19 14.50
CA ASP A 441 33.01 5.65 14.49
C ASP A 441 33.26 4.76 15.72
N ARG A 442 32.71 5.14 16.88
CA ARG A 442 32.80 4.33 18.11
C ARG A 442 32.05 3.02 17.96
N LEU A 443 30.85 3.09 17.41
CA LEU A 443 30.01 1.93 17.13
C LEU A 443 30.67 0.97 16.13
N GLU A 444 31.24 1.49 15.04
CA GLU A 444 32.06 0.71 14.11
C GLU A 444 33.32 0.15 14.80
N THR A 445 33.96 0.90 15.69
CA THR A 445 35.17 0.45 16.42
C THR A 445 34.88 -0.72 17.35
N VAL A 446 33.78 -0.71 18.10
CA VAL A 446 33.39 -1.80 19.02
C VAL A 446 32.85 -3.03 18.26
N ALA A 447 32.12 -2.83 17.17
CA ALA A 447 31.59 -3.92 16.34
C ALA A 447 32.68 -4.76 15.65
N ASN A 448 33.88 -4.19 15.50
CA ASN A 448 35.08 -4.86 14.97
C ASN A 448 35.98 -5.50 16.07
N LYS A 449 35.56 -5.52 17.34
CA LYS A 449 36.30 -6.18 18.44
C LYS A 449 35.99 -7.67 18.54
N ALA A 450 36.89 -8.37 19.23
CA ALA A 450 36.79 -9.81 19.47
C ALA A 450 36.00 -10.14 20.74
N SER A 451 36.14 -9.29 21.76
CA SER A 451 35.35 -9.26 22.99
C SER A 451 33.84 -9.35 22.74
N SER A 452 33.16 -10.30 23.39
CA SER A 452 31.69 -10.44 23.32
C SER A 452 30.96 -9.22 23.87
N TYR A 453 31.58 -8.47 24.80
CA TYR A 453 31.02 -7.23 25.36
C TYR A 453 30.97 -6.13 24.29
N ASP A 454 32.07 -5.93 23.59
CA ASP A 454 32.22 -4.88 22.58
C ASP A 454 31.42 -5.19 21.32
N ARG A 455 31.58 -6.41 20.81
CA ARG A 455 30.86 -6.91 19.64
C ARG A 455 29.34 -6.76 19.76
N SER A 456 28.77 -7.17 20.90
CA SER A 456 27.33 -7.09 21.17
C SER A 456 26.81 -5.68 21.49
N THR A 457 27.64 -4.65 21.46
CA THR A 457 27.25 -3.29 21.86
C THR A 457 26.09 -2.76 21.02
N PHE A 458 26.04 -3.03 19.71
CA PHE A 458 24.93 -2.60 18.87
C PHE A 458 23.61 -3.31 19.21
N GLN A 459 23.62 -4.62 19.40
CA GLN A 459 22.42 -5.39 19.72
C GLN A 459 21.93 -5.09 21.14
N ARG A 460 22.84 -4.84 22.10
CA ARG A 460 22.51 -4.33 23.45
C ARG A 460 21.94 -2.92 23.43
N LEU A 461 22.37 -2.06 22.51
CA LEU A 461 21.76 -0.75 22.27
C LEU A 461 20.34 -0.91 21.70
N GLN A 462 20.19 -1.71 20.65
CA GLN A 462 18.91 -1.94 19.98
C GLN A 462 17.87 -2.60 20.88
N SER A 463 18.27 -3.43 21.85
CA SER A 463 17.34 -4.03 22.83
C SER A 463 16.77 -3.05 23.86
N GLN A 464 17.33 -1.84 23.96
CA GLN A 464 16.99 -0.82 24.97
C GLN A 464 16.56 0.53 24.37
N VAL A 465 16.72 0.73 23.05
CA VAL A 465 16.42 1.99 22.36
C VAL A 465 15.48 1.76 21.19
N ALA A 466 14.36 2.47 21.18
CA ALA A 466 13.41 2.53 20.07
C ALA A 466 13.67 3.77 19.19
N MET A 467 12.97 3.86 18.06
CA MET A 467 12.89 5.05 17.23
C MET A 467 11.43 5.30 16.86
N GLU A 468 11.10 6.54 16.54
CA GLU A 468 9.78 6.92 16.02
C GLU A 468 9.55 6.30 14.62
N SER A 469 8.30 5.99 14.28
CA SER A 469 7.95 5.68 12.88
C SER A 469 8.23 6.89 11.99
N ALA A 470 8.85 6.68 10.82
CA ALA A 470 8.97 7.74 9.81
C ALA A 470 7.59 8.38 9.53
N PRO A 471 7.48 9.72 9.49
CA PRO A 471 6.22 10.39 9.22
C PRO A 471 5.71 9.92 7.86
N GLU A 472 4.42 9.60 7.82
CA GLU A 472 3.78 9.18 6.58
C GLU A 472 3.94 10.26 5.51
N ASP A 473 4.29 9.84 4.30
CA ASP A 473 4.52 10.73 3.16
C ASP A 473 3.36 11.71 3.01
N ALA A 474 3.65 13.02 2.93
CA ALA A 474 2.67 14.08 2.69
C ALA A 474 1.85 13.86 1.39
N GLY A 475 2.36 13.00 0.48
CA GLY A 475 1.63 12.47 -0.66
C GLY A 475 0.42 11.58 -0.32
N LYS A 476 0.28 11.02 0.88
CA LYS A 476 -0.81 10.11 1.28
C LYS A 476 -2.01 10.82 1.90
N VAL A 477 -3.16 10.14 1.93
CA VAL A 477 -4.35 10.55 2.72
C VAL A 477 -4.45 9.62 3.92
N HIS A 478 -4.55 10.20 5.12
CA HIS A 478 -4.75 9.42 6.33
C HIS A 478 -6.25 9.11 6.50
N LEU A 479 -6.58 7.88 6.91
CA LEU A 479 -7.96 7.37 6.86
C LEU A 479 -8.87 7.97 7.95
N ASN A 480 -8.41 8.05 9.21
CA ASN A 480 -9.28 8.47 10.31
C ASN A 480 -9.25 9.99 10.54
N TYR A 481 -8.04 10.54 10.57
CA TYR A 481 -7.77 11.96 10.82
C TYR A 481 -7.34 12.71 9.55
N ILE A 482 -7.68 14.01 9.48
CA ILE A 482 -7.28 14.90 8.40
C ILE A 482 -5.77 15.20 8.45
N ASN A 483 -5.10 15.11 7.30
CA ASN A 483 -3.64 15.28 7.16
C ASN A 483 -3.25 16.22 6.02
N ILE A 484 -4.09 17.22 5.74
CA ILE A 484 -3.95 18.18 4.63
C ILE A 484 -4.18 19.61 5.13
N GLY A 485 -3.65 20.57 4.38
CA GLY A 485 -3.75 22.01 4.69
C GLY A 485 -3.08 22.33 6.04
N PRO A 486 -3.77 23.02 6.98
CA PRO A 486 -3.20 23.34 8.29
C PRO A 486 -3.24 22.18 9.29
N PHE A 487 -3.81 21.02 8.93
CA PHE A 487 -3.97 19.88 9.83
C PHE A 487 -2.99 18.75 9.51
N HIS A 488 -2.46 18.14 10.57
CA HIS A 488 -1.70 16.90 10.53
C HIS A 488 -2.49 15.79 11.24
N ALA A 489 -2.23 14.52 10.89
CA ALA A 489 -2.91 13.39 11.54
C ALA A 489 -2.68 13.35 13.08
N THR A 490 -1.56 13.90 13.55
CA THR A 490 -1.22 14.08 14.96
C THR A 490 -2.04 15.14 15.70
N ASN A 491 -2.84 15.96 14.99
CA ASN A 491 -3.83 16.83 15.61
C ASN A 491 -5.11 16.06 16.02
N PHE A 492 -5.26 14.79 15.62
CA PHE A 492 -6.42 13.93 15.91
C PHE A 492 -7.79 14.48 15.47
N VAL A 493 -7.81 15.46 14.58
CA VAL A 493 -9.04 16.01 13.99
C VAL A 493 -9.61 15.00 13.00
N SER A 494 -10.84 14.56 13.22
CA SER A 494 -11.54 13.60 12.35
C SER A 494 -12.04 14.27 11.06
N TRP A 495 -12.26 13.49 10.00
CA TRP A 495 -12.84 13.98 8.74
C TRP A 495 -14.30 14.45 8.86
N ASP A 496 -15.01 14.10 9.94
CA ASP A 496 -16.36 14.59 10.24
C ASP A 496 -16.40 15.73 11.27
N ASP A 497 -15.25 16.24 11.71
CA ASP A 497 -15.18 17.33 12.69
C ASP A 497 -15.72 18.66 12.10
N PRO A 498 -16.59 19.40 12.83
CA PRO A 498 -17.12 20.69 12.39
C PRO A 498 -16.05 21.74 12.02
N VAL A 499 -14.84 21.65 12.58
CA VAL A 499 -13.73 22.56 12.25
C VAL A 499 -13.29 22.40 10.79
N VAL A 500 -13.41 21.20 10.21
CA VAL A 500 -13.04 20.93 8.81
C VAL A 500 -13.97 21.71 7.87
N ALA A 501 -15.28 21.70 8.14
CA ALA A 501 -16.25 22.48 7.36
C ALA A 501 -16.00 23.99 7.46
N THR A 502 -15.53 24.46 8.62
CA THR A 502 -15.20 25.88 8.86
C THR A 502 -13.93 26.31 8.11
N VAL A 503 -12.90 25.46 8.07
CA VAL A 503 -11.62 25.76 7.41
C VAL A 503 -11.69 25.62 5.89
N TYR A 504 -12.41 24.61 5.37
CA TYR A 504 -12.44 24.30 3.93
C TYR A 504 -13.69 24.83 3.20
N GLY A 505 -14.71 25.32 3.93
CA GLY A 505 -15.96 25.81 3.36
C GLY A 505 -16.83 24.74 2.70
N ARG A 506 -16.54 23.45 2.95
CA ARG A 506 -17.25 22.27 2.41
C ARG A 506 -17.19 21.10 3.42
N PRO A 507 -18.16 20.16 3.42
CA PRO A 507 -18.17 19.04 4.36
C PRO A 507 -16.88 18.20 4.28
N GLY A 508 -16.35 17.75 5.42
CA GLY A 508 -15.06 17.03 5.43
C GLY A 508 -15.07 15.70 4.67
N VAL A 509 -16.23 15.07 4.46
CA VAL A 509 -16.37 13.90 3.56
C VAL A 509 -16.13 14.26 2.08
N GLU A 510 -16.51 15.47 1.66
CA GLU A 510 -16.24 16.01 0.33
C GLU A 510 -14.74 16.36 0.19
N VAL A 511 -14.13 16.91 1.25
CA VAL A 511 -12.69 17.14 1.31
C VAL A 511 -11.92 15.82 1.19
N PHE A 512 -12.31 14.77 1.94
CA PHE A 512 -11.71 13.45 1.85
C PHE A 512 -11.85 12.88 0.43
N PHE A 513 -13.08 12.86 -0.09
CA PHE A 513 -13.39 12.29 -1.41
C PHE A 513 -12.58 12.95 -2.52
N THR A 514 -12.59 14.28 -2.60
CA THR A 514 -11.87 15.02 -3.65
C THR A 514 -10.35 14.80 -3.57
N ASN A 515 -9.76 14.78 -2.38
CA ASN A 515 -8.32 14.51 -2.20
C ASN A 515 -7.93 13.05 -2.51
N ALA A 516 -8.77 12.09 -2.11
CA ALA A 516 -8.57 10.67 -2.42
C ALA A 516 -8.65 10.41 -3.93
N VAL A 517 -9.68 10.97 -4.60
CA VAL A 517 -9.83 10.91 -6.06
C VAL A 517 -8.64 11.54 -6.77
N ASP A 518 -8.22 12.74 -6.36
CA ASP A 518 -7.10 13.45 -7.01
C ASP A 518 -5.82 12.62 -6.99
N LYS A 519 -5.44 12.06 -5.84
CA LYS A 519 -4.24 11.24 -5.70
C LYS A 519 -4.34 9.92 -6.48
N LEU A 520 -5.49 9.23 -6.43
CA LEU A 520 -5.70 7.99 -7.19
C LEU A 520 -5.66 8.21 -8.71
N LEU A 521 -6.30 9.27 -9.21
CA LEU A 521 -6.30 9.60 -10.63
C LEU A 521 -4.94 10.10 -11.12
N ARG A 522 -4.26 10.98 -10.37
CA ARG A 522 -2.91 11.43 -10.74
C ARG A 522 -1.92 10.28 -10.78
N ARG A 523 -2.02 9.32 -9.85
CA ARG A 523 -1.18 8.12 -9.85
C ARG A 523 -1.43 7.24 -11.07
N LEU A 524 -2.69 6.84 -11.31
CA LEU A 524 -3.04 6.00 -12.47
C LEU A 524 -2.67 6.66 -13.80
N THR A 525 -3.04 7.93 -13.97
CA THR A 525 -2.84 8.65 -15.24
C THR A 525 -1.37 9.02 -15.45
N GLY A 526 -0.60 9.29 -14.39
CA GLY A 526 0.85 9.49 -14.44
C GLY A 526 1.57 8.25 -14.95
N GLU A 527 1.35 7.10 -14.31
CA GLU A 527 1.95 5.82 -14.71
C GLU A 527 1.59 5.43 -16.16
N TRP A 528 0.37 5.74 -16.62
CA TRP A 528 -0.02 5.51 -18.02
C TRP A 528 0.64 6.50 -19.00
N VAL A 529 0.74 7.79 -18.67
CA VAL A 529 1.44 8.77 -19.53
C VAL A 529 2.91 8.41 -19.69
N GLU A 530 3.57 7.95 -18.62
CA GLU A 530 4.97 7.53 -18.64
C GLU A 530 5.19 6.23 -19.45
N SER A 531 4.28 5.26 -19.33
CA SER A 531 4.41 3.95 -20.02
C SER A 531 3.91 3.96 -21.48
N ASP A 532 2.83 4.67 -21.79
CA ASP A 532 2.28 4.82 -23.15
C ASP A 532 1.52 6.15 -23.33
N SER A 533 2.30 7.23 -23.48
CA SER A 533 1.79 8.56 -23.84
C SER A 533 0.99 8.62 -25.15
N LYS A 534 1.12 7.64 -26.07
CA LYS A 534 0.35 7.61 -27.33
C LYS A 534 -1.03 7.01 -27.12
N GLY A 535 -1.12 5.85 -26.47
CA GLY A 535 -2.39 5.23 -26.09
C GLY A 535 -3.20 6.09 -25.13
N PHE A 536 -2.54 6.73 -24.15
CA PHE A 536 -3.20 7.68 -23.25
C PHE A 536 -3.86 8.85 -24.00
N ARG A 537 -3.12 9.48 -24.94
CA ARG A 537 -3.65 10.55 -25.80
C ARG A 537 -4.80 10.08 -26.70
N ALA A 538 -4.74 8.84 -27.20
CA ALA A 538 -5.80 8.27 -28.02
C ALA A 538 -7.06 7.95 -27.20
N ALA A 539 -6.91 7.56 -25.94
CA ALA A 539 -8.01 7.24 -25.03
C ALA A 539 -8.74 8.49 -24.51
N PHE A 540 -8.00 9.54 -24.14
CA PHE A 540 -8.56 10.69 -23.41
C PHE A 540 -8.51 12.03 -24.17
N GLY A 541 -7.85 12.11 -25.32
CA GLY A 541 -7.69 13.36 -26.08
C GLY A 541 -6.74 14.39 -25.46
N VAL A 542 -6.21 14.13 -24.25
CA VAL A 542 -5.32 15.03 -23.50
C VAL A 542 -3.88 14.50 -23.44
N THR A 543 -2.91 15.39 -23.22
CA THR A 543 -1.46 15.09 -23.28
C THR A 543 -0.78 14.98 -21.91
N LYS A 544 -1.47 15.29 -20.82
CA LYS A 544 -0.96 15.29 -19.44
C LYS A 544 -1.83 14.40 -18.56
N SER A 545 -1.24 13.90 -17.49
CA SER A 545 -1.98 13.27 -16.39
C SER A 545 -2.92 14.28 -15.73
N PHE A 546 -4.05 13.78 -15.23
CA PHE A 546 -5.13 14.60 -14.66
C PHE A 546 -5.54 14.08 -13.28
N GLY A 547 -6.09 14.98 -12.47
CA GLY A 547 -6.61 14.69 -11.13
C GLY A 547 -8.12 14.90 -11.05
N VAL A 548 -8.62 15.31 -9.88
CA VAL A 548 -10.05 15.58 -9.67
C VAL A 548 -10.52 16.83 -10.44
N THR A 549 -9.59 17.72 -10.76
CA THR A 549 -9.81 19.06 -11.31
C THR A 549 -9.94 19.15 -12.82
N ASP A 550 -9.65 18.07 -13.54
CA ASP A 550 -9.40 18.08 -14.98
C ASP A 550 -9.73 16.74 -15.66
N ILE A 551 -10.73 16.01 -15.14
CA ILE A 551 -11.16 14.72 -15.70
C ILE A 551 -11.82 14.95 -17.07
N PRO A 552 -11.29 14.40 -18.19
CA PRO A 552 -11.85 14.61 -19.51
C PRO A 552 -13.16 13.83 -19.70
N VAL A 553 -14.20 14.51 -20.18
CA VAL A 553 -15.52 13.90 -20.47
C VAL A 553 -15.80 13.91 -21.97
N PHE A 554 -15.68 15.07 -22.60
CA PHE A 554 -15.90 15.24 -24.04
C PHE A 554 -14.79 16.13 -24.59
N VAL A 555 -13.91 15.57 -25.41
CA VAL A 555 -12.68 16.22 -25.86
C VAL A 555 -12.47 15.93 -27.35
N ASN A 556 -12.09 16.94 -28.14
CA ASN A 556 -11.93 16.83 -29.60
C ASN A 556 -13.19 16.24 -30.28
N THR A 557 -14.39 16.69 -29.87
CA THR A 557 -15.71 16.19 -30.33
C THR A 557 -16.02 14.71 -30.03
N ASN A 558 -15.24 14.04 -29.19
CA ASN A 558 -15.44 12.64 -28.82
C ASN A 558 -15.73 12.50 -27.32
N TYR A 559 -16.59 11.54 -26.96
CA TYR A 559 -16.84 11.17 -25.57
C TYR A 559 -15.71 10.26 -25.07
N VAL A 560 -15.06 10.63 -23.97
CA VAL A 560 -13.81 10.03 -23.48
C VAL A 560 -13.84 9.64 -21.99
N TYR A 561 -14.94 9.90 -21.28
CA TYR A 561 -15.10 9.44 -19.89
C TYR A 561 -15.18 7.92 -19.82
N ALA A 562 -14.17 7.29 -19.23
CA ALA A 562 -14.01 5.84 -19.22
C ALA A 562 -14.58 5.17 -17.93
N PRO A 563 -15.15 3.96 -18.01
CA PRO A 563 -15.60 3.21 -16.83
C PRO A 563 -14.50 2.93 -15.80
N SER A 564 -13.22 2.91 -16.21
CA SER A 564 -12.08 2.79 -15.30
C SER A 564 -11.92 4.02 -14.38
N ILE A 565 -12.17 5.23 -14.89
CA ILE A 565 -12.22 6.45 -14.08
C ILE A 565 -13.37 6.33 -13.08
N HIS A 566 -14.56 5.96 -13.55
CA HIS A 566 -15.73 5.83 -12.70
C HIS A 566 -15.52 4.83 -11.53
N ARG A 567 -14.84 3.69 -11.78
CA ARG A 567 -14.46 2.74 -10.72
C ARG A 567 -13.55 3.35 -9.64
N ILE A 568 -12.65 4.26 -10.00
CA ILE A 568 -11.78 4.95 -9.02
C ILE A 568 -12.59 5.93 -8.17
N LEU A 569 -13.50 6.69 -8.79
CA LEU A 569 -14.42 7.57 -8.06
C LEU A 569 -15.28 6.74 -7.09
N GLN A 570 -15.84 5.63 -7.55
CA GLN A 570 -16.64 4.73 -6.73
C GLN A 570 -15.83 4.14 -5.55
N LEU A 571 -14.57 3.77 -5.76
CA LEU A 571 -13.69 3.30 -4.69
C LEU A 571 -13.45 4.39 -3.64
N ALA A 572 -13.18 5.63 -4.05
CA ALA A 572 -12.98 6.75 -3.13
C ALA A 572 -14.24 7.05 -2.30
N ALA A 573 -15.43 7.04 -2.92
CA ALA A 573 -16.71 7.22 -2.22
C ALA A 573 -16.99 6.08 -1.23
N ASN A 574 -16.71 4.84 -1.61
CA ASN A 574 -16.87 3.68 -0.73
C ASN A 574 -15.95 3.74 0.50
N ILE A 575 -14.72 4.25 0.34
CA ILE A 575 -13.81 4.47 1.47
C ILE A 575 -14.37 5.58 2.37
N ALA A 576 -14.82 6.71 1.80
CA ALA A 576 -15.37 7.83 2.57
C ALA A 576 -16.59 7.45 3.45
N ASP A 577 -17.52 6.67 2.90
CA ASP A 577 -18.69 6.18 3.64
C ASP A 577 -18.38 5.03 4.62
N ALA A 578 -17.31 4.26 4.39
CA ALA A 578 -16.84 3.24 5.33
C ALA A 578 -16.17 3.86 6.58
N LEU A 579 -15.64 5.08 6.46
CA LEU A 579 -14.99 5.81 7.56
C LEU A 579 -15.97 6.58 8.45
N THR A 580 -17.14 6.96 7.94
CA THR A 580 -18.05 7.89 8.63
C THR A 580 -19.40 7.25 9.02
N ASN A 581 -19.68 7.18 10.32
CA ASN A 581 -20.99 6.79 10.86
C ASN A 581 -22.04 7.92 10.77
N ARG A 582 -21.86 8.86 9.82
CA ARG A 582 -22.70 10.06 9.67
C ARG A 582 -24.14 9.68 9.36
N ALA A 583 -25.04 9.99 10.29
CA ALA A 583 -26.47 10.07 10.06
C ALA A 583 -26.80 11.45 9.46
N ILE A 584 -27.50 11.48 8.33
CA ILE A 584 -27.77 12.73 7.59
C ILE A 584 -29.18 13.28 7.89
N ALA A 585 -30.14 12.41 8.26
CA ALA A 585 -31.54 12.78 8.47
C ALA A 585 -31.95 12.89 9.95
N PRO A 586 -33.05 13.61 10.29
CA PRO A 586 -33.60 13.71 11.64
C PRO A 586 -33.95 12.39 12.33
N ASN A 587 -34.05 11.30 11.56
CA ASN A 587 -34.43 9.97 12.02
C ASN A 587 -33.23 9.10 12.43
N GLY A 588 -32.00 9.63 12.41
CA GLY A 588 -30.78 8.90 12.79
C GLY A 588 -30.33 7.83 11.80
N LEU A 589 -30.93 7.74 10.61
CA LEU A 589 -30.55 6.78 9.57
C LEU A 589 -29.26 7.23 8.84
N PRO A 590 -28.26 6.35 8.70
CA PRO A 590 -27.03 6.64 7.96
C PRO A 590 -27.28 6.51 6.45
N PHE A 591 -27.56 7.62 5.78
CA PHE A 591 -27.61 7.66 4.31
C PHE A 591 -26.19 7.58 3.70
N PRO A 592 -26.04 6.98 2.51
CA PRO A 592 -24.80 7.05 1.75
C PRO A 592 -24.53 8.48 1.29
N SER A 593 -23.25 8.87 1.28
CA SER A 593 -22.82 10.15 0.72
C SER A 593 -22.92 10.11 -0.80
N VAL A 594 -23.52 11.14 -1.40
CA VAL A 594 -23.75 11.21 -2.84
C VAL A 594 -23.00 12.40 -3.42
N PHE A 595 -22.04 12.12 -4.31
CA PHE A 595 -21.18 13.11 -4.94
C PHE A 595 -21.66 13.41 -6.36
N ARG A 596 -22.16 14.62 -6.58
CA ARG A 596 -22.54 15.12 -7.91
C ARG A 596 -21.32 15.75 -8.60
N PRO A 597 -21.05 15.43 -9.89
CA PRO A 597 -19.97 16.06 -10.64
C PRO A 597 -20.30 17.53 -10.92
N VAL A 598 -19.27 18.38 -10.91
CA VAL A 598 -19.33 19.77 -11.39
C VAL A 598 -18.48 19.87 -12.65
N LEU A 599 -19.09 20.19 -13.78
CA LEU A 599 -18.43 20.20 -15.07
C LEU A 599 -18.06 21.62 -15.53
N LYS A 600 -17.00 21.73 -16.32
CA LYS A 600 -16.58 22.99 -16.95
C LYS A 600 -16.34 22.78 -18.45
N LYS A 601 -16.87 23.70 -19.24
CA LYS A 601 -16.63 23.80 -20.68
C LYS A 601 -15.44 24.73 -20.96
N VAL A 602 -14.51 24.30 -21.80
CA VAL A 602 -13.33 25.05 -22.27
C VAL A 602 -13.28 24.95 -23.79
N GLY A 603 -13.63 26.02 -24.49
CA GLY A 603 -13.90 25.94 -25.93
C GLY A 603 -15.12 25.05 -26.18
N ASN A 604 -14.95 23.93 -26.89
CA ASN A 604 -15.98 22.89 -27.02
C ASN A 604 -15.71 21.64 -26.17
N ASP A 605 -14.57 21.57 -25.50
CA ASP A 605 -14.21 20.43 -24.64
C ASP A 605 -14.83 20.60 -23.25
N VAL A 606 -15.18 19.49 -22.59
CA VAL A 606 -15.85 19.45 -21.30
C VAL A 606 -15.12 18.49 -20.36
N PHE A 607 -14.88 18.98 -19.14
CA PHE A 607 -14.14 18.29 -18.08
C PHE A 607 -14.94 18.31 -16.77
N ILE A 608 -14.78 17.31 -15.90
CA ILE A 608 -15.18 17.41 -14.49
C ILE A 608 -14.08 18.16 -13.74
N THR A 609 -14.46 19.15 -12.93
CA THR A 609 -13.52 20.04 -12.24
C THR A 609 -13.65 20.06 -10.72
N ASP A 610 -14.77 19.58 -10.19
CA ASP A 610 -15.01 19.42 -8.74
C ASP A 610 -16.10 18.36 -8.54
N PHE A 611 -16.27 17.90 -7.31
CA PHE A 611 -17.43 17.10 -6.89
C PHE A 611 -18.01 17.70 -5.63
N LYS A 612 -19.34 17.79 -5.57
CA LYS A 612 -20.06 18.31 -4.41
C LYS A 612 -20.92 17.23 -3.78
N GLU A 613 -21.02 17.21 -2.47
CA GLU A 613 -22.01 16.38 -1.78
C GLU A 613 -23.42 16.93 -2.05
N ALA A 614 -24.37 16.06 -2.38
CA ALA A 614 -25.79 16.40 -2.48
C ALA A 614 -26.38 16.63 -1.07
N SER A 615 -26.98 17.80 -0.84
CA SER A 615 -27.51 18.20 0.47
C SER A 615 -28.96 17.75 0.70
N ASP A 616 -29.28 17.33 1.93
CA ASP A 616 -30.57 16.76 2.36
C ASP A 616 -31.73 17.78 2.48
N THR A 617 -31.78 18.77 1.60
CA THR A 617 -32.97 19.60 1.39
C THR A 617 -33.87 18.92 0.36
N ALA A 618 -35.02 18.44 0.82
CA ALA A 618 -35.99 17.63 0.08
C ALA A 618 -36.07 17.93 -1.43
N VAL A 619 -35.66 16.94 -2.23
CA VAL A 619 -35.37 17.04 -3.67
C VAL A 619 -34.21 17.99 -3.94
N ASP A 620 -33.01 17.44 -4.08
CA ASP A 620 -31.93 18.15 -4.75
C ASP A 620 -32.41 18.52 -6.16
N THR A 621 -32.61 19.83 -6.38
CA THR A 621 -33.08 20.40 -7.65
C THR A 621 -32.11 20.16 -8.82
N HIS A 622 -30.91 19.63 -8.55
CA HIS A 622 -30.00 19.10 -9.56
C HIS A 622 -30.39 17.69 -10.02
N PHE A 623 -30.85 16.80 -9.12
CA PHE A 623 -31.23 15.43 -9.50
C PHE A 623 -32.48 15.42 -10.41
N SER A 624 -33.44 16.32 -10.17
CA SER A 624 -34.65 16.45 -10.98
C SER A 624 -34.46 17.17 -12.33
N ARG A 625 -33.22 17.53 -12.72
CA ARG A 625 -32.95 18.14 -14.03
C ARG A 625 -32.92 17.08 -15.13
N PRO A 626 -33.49 17.35 -16.32
CA PRO A 626 -33.37 16.45 -17.45
C PRO A 626 -31.90 16.27 -17.84
N ALA A 627 -31.52 15.04 -18.19
CA ALA A 627 -30.17 14.75 -18.65
C ALA A 627 -29.95 15.32 -20.07
N LYS A 628 -28.83 16.01 -20.27
CA LYS A 628 -28.41 16.60 -21.54
C LYS A 628 -27.35 15.75 -22.23
N GLU A 629 -27.22 15.89 -23.55
CA GLU A 629 -26.30 15.09 -24.36
C GLU A 629 -25.15 15.95 -24.92
N LEU A 630 -23.90 15.66 -24.53
CA LEU A 630 -22.73 16.44 -24.98
C LEU A 630 -22.46 16.38 -26.48
N SER A 631 -22.95 15.35 -27.17
CA SER A 631 -22.88 15.21 -28.64
C SER A 631 -23.80 16.23 -29.36
N ARG A 632 -24.83 16.73 -28.68
CA ARG A 632 -25.90 17.54 -29.26
C ARG A 632 -25.52 19.02 -29.20
N ALA A 633 -25.35 19.63 -30.37
CA ALA A 633 -24.87 21.01 -30.48
C ALA A 633 -25.73 22.04 -29.70
N ALA A 634 -27.05 21.83 -29.59
CA ALA A 634 -27.95 22.69 -28.82
C ALA A 634 -27.73 22.57 -27.30
N ASP A 635 -27.51 21.36 -26.80
CA ASP A 635 -27.25 21.09 -25.38
C ASP A 635 -25.85 21.62 -25.01
N LEU A 636 -24.85 21.39 -25.86
CA LEU A 636 -23.50 21.93 -25.70
C LEU A 636 -23.47 23.47 -25.79
N ALA A 637 -24.37 24.10 -26.57
CA ALA A 637 -24.53 25.55 -26.60
C ALA A 637 -25.21 26.12 -25.33
N SER A 638 -26.12 25.36 -24.73
CA SER A 638 -26.83 25.68 -23.49
C SER A 638 -26.22 24.99 -22.25
N PHE A 639 -24.90 24.87 -22.24
CA PHE A 639 -24.12 24.21 -21.18
C PHE A 639 -24.22 24.95 -19.84
N VAL A 640 -24.53 24.21 -18.77
CA VAL A 640 -24.50 24.68 -17.37
C VAL A 640 -23.64 23.70 -16.55
N PRO A 641 -22.75 24.19 -15.66
CA PRO A 641 -21.84 23.35 -14.87
C PRO A 641 -22.48 22.25 -14.01
N ASP A 642 -23.66 22.52 -13.45
CA ASP A 642 -24.36 21.65 -12.50
C ASP A 642 -25.61 20.94 -13.09
N ASP A 643 -25.64 20.73 -14.41
CA ASP A 643 -26.66 19.92 -15.09
C ASP A 643 -26.27 18.44 -15.16
N ASN A 644 -27.27 17.57 -15.29
CA ASN A 644 -27.04 16.14 -15.51
C ASN A 644 -26.64 15.88 -16.96
N TRP A 645 -25.60 15.06 -17.18
CA TRP A 645 -25.10 14.74 -18.52
C TRP A 645 -25.10 13.23 -18.76
N TYR A 646 -25.61 12.82 -19.91
CA TYR A 646 -25.62 11.41 -20.32
C TYR A 646 -24.19 10.82 -20.31
N GLY A 647 -24.04 9.68 -19.64
CA GLY A 647 -22.76 8.98 -19.47
C GLY A 647 -21.92 9.41 -18.26
N VAL A 648 -22.25 10.52 -17.58
CA VAL A 648 -21.55 10.99 -16.37
C VAL A 648 -22.48 10.83 -15.14
N PRO A 649 -22.54 9.63 -14.54
CA PRO A 649 -23.39 9.38 -13.38
C PRO A 649 -22.87 10.10 -12.12
N TRP A 650 -23.79 10.36 -11.19
CA TRP A 650 -23.45 10.73 -9.81
C TRP A 650 -22.82 9.52 -9.11
N ILE A 651 -21.96 9.77 -8.12
CA ILE A 651 -21.25 8.71 -7.39
C ILE A 651 -21.90 8.54 -6.02
N VAL A 652 -22.44 7.36 -5.75
CA VAL A 652 -23.14 7.03 -4.50
C VAL A 652 -22.23 6.12 -3.68
N GLY A 653 -21.83 6.54 -2.48
CA GLY A 653 -21.00 5.69 -1.61
C GLY A 653 -21.72 4.40 -1.18
N ALA A 654 -20.93 3.42 -0.75
CA ALA A 654 -21.46 2.14 -0.25
C ALA A 654 -21.62 2.18 1.27
N LYS A 655 -22.86 2.20 1.76
CA LYS A 655 -23.16 2.22 3.20
C LYS A 655 -23.95 1.00 3.66
N LYS A 656 -23.59 0.47 4.84
CA LYS A 656 -24.25 -0.70 5.43
C LYS A 656 -25.70 -0.40 5.78
N GLY A 657 -26.58 -1.38 5.53
CA GLY A 657 -28.01 -1.27 5.80
C GLY A 657 -28.87 -0.83 4.60
N TRP A 658 -28.28 -0.64 3.42
CA TRP A 658 -28.99 -0.32 2.18
C TRP A 658 -28.96 -1.49 1.17
N PRO A 659 -29.99 -1.66 0.33
CA PRO A 659 -30.00 -2.67 -0.73
C PRO A 659 -28.90 -2.39 -1.75
N SER A 660 -28.39 -3.44 -2.40
CA SER A 660 -27.38 -3.30 -3.45
C SER A 660 -28.02 -3.43 -4.83
N PHE A 661 -27.54 -2.65 -5.79
CA PHE A 661 -27.83 -2.88 -7.20
C PHE A 661 -27.03 -4.09 -7.70
N ASN A 662 -27.63 -4.96 -8.52
CA ASN A 662 -26.96 -6.11 -9.12
C ASN A 662 -26.66 -5.85 -10.60
N GLU A 663 -27.70 -5.71 -11.43
CA GLU A 663 -27.56 -5.55 -12.87
C GLU A 663 -28.67 -4.69 -13.51
N PHE A 664 -28.36 -4.18 -14.70
CA PHE A 664 -29.31 -3.56 -15.62
C PHE A 664 -29.11 -4.17 -17.00
N ALA A 665 -30.20 -4.61 -17.62
CA ALA A 665 -30.20 -5.23 -18.93
C ALA A 665 -31.11 -4.46 -19.88
N MET A 666 -30.59 -4.13 -21.06
CA MET A 666 -31.35 -3.57 -22.16
C MET A 666 -31.24 -4.47 -23.39
N LYS A 667 -32.38 -4.78 -24.01
CA LYS A 667 -32.46 -5.61 -25.22
C LYS A 667 -33.35 -4.94 -26.27
N SER A 668 -32.71 -4.44 -27.31
CA SER A 668 -33.37 -3.97 -28.53
C SER A 668 -33.57 -5.13 -29.51
N SER A 669 -34.75 -5.19 -30.15
CA SER A 669 -35.07 -6.17 -31.18
C SER A 669 -35.75 -5.47 -32.35
N LEU A 670 -35.16 -5.58 -33.54
CA LEU A 670 -35.72 -5.15 -34.81
C LEU A 670 -36.21 -6.38 -35.58
N GLY A 671 -37.52 -6.48 -35.78
CA GLY A 671 -38.15 -7.33 -36.76
C GLY A 671 -38.45 -6.54 -38.04
N TYR A 672 -38.18 -7.13 -39.19
CA TYR A 672 -38.52 -6.56 -40.50
C TYR A 672 -39.25 -7.62 -41.32
N THR A 673 -40.33 -7.23 -41.98
CA THR A 673 -41.08 -8.11 -42.88
C THR A 673 -41.40 -7.34 -44.16
N ARG A 674 -40.77 -7.74 -45.26
CA ARG A 674 -41.16 -7.33 -46.61
C ARG A 674 -42.31 -8.21 -47.09
N LYS A 675 -43.46 -7.61 -47.39
CA LYS A 675 -44.55 -8.27 -48.12
C LYS A 675 -44.53 -7.79 -49.57
N LEU A 676 -44.75 -8.72 -50.49
CA LEU A 676 -44.87 -8.47 -51.93
C LEU A 676 -46.25 -8.92 -52.37
N GLN A 677 -47.05 -7.99 -52.90
CA GLN A 677 -48.28 -8.32 -53.60
C GLN A 677 -48.00 -8.26 -55.10
N ILE A 678 -48.21 -9.38 -55.79
CA ILE A 678 -48.10 -9.47 -57.25
C ILE A 678 -49.51 -9.57 -57.82
N THR A 679 -50.04 -8.44 -58.27
CA THR A 679 -51.38 -8.35 -58.85
C THR A 679 -51.29 -8.61 -60.36
N ARG A 680 -51.90 -9.71 -60.84
CA ARG A 680 -52.06 -9.95 -62.29
C ARG A 680 -53.12 -8.99 -62.83
N LEU A 681 -52.82 -8.28 -63.93
CA LEU A 681 -53.74 -7.32 -64.53
C LEU A 681 -54.77 -7.98 -65.48
N ASP A 682 -54.50 -9.21 -65.93
CA ASP A 682 -55.38 -10.02 -66.79
C ASP A 682 -55.31 -11.49 -66.33
N PRO A 683 -56.43 -12.15 -65.96
CA PRO A 683 -56.42 -13.55 -65.52
C PRO A 683 -56.10 -14.55 -66.64
N ASN A 684 -56.23 -14.15 -67.92
CA ASN A 684 -56.08 -15.05 -69.07
C ASN A 684 -54.69 -15.00 -69.74
N LYS A 685 -53.78 -14.13 -69.28
CA LYS A 685 -52.42 -13.99 -69.85
C LYS A 685 -51.34 -14.58 -68.94
N PRO A 686 -50.50 -15.51 -69.43
CA PRO A 686 -49.39 -16.03 -68.65
C PRO A 686 -48.22 -15.03 -68.54
N GLY A 687 -48.21 -14.28 -67.42
CA GLY A 687 -46.97 -14.12 -66.64
C GLY A 687 -46.00 -12.97 -66.96
N LYS A 688 -46.40 -11.89 -67.65
CA LYS A 688 -45.53 -10.70 -67.83
C LYS A 688 -46.09 -9.35 -67.37
N ASP A 689 -47.40 -9.16 -67.37
CA ASP A 689 -48.03 -7.87 -66.98
C ASP A 689 -48.61 -7.93 -65.56
N GLY A 690 -47.72 -7.87 -64.56
CA GLY A 690 -48.08 -7.86 -63.14
C GLY A 690 -47.63 -6.59 -62.43
N ARG A 691 -48.54 -5.95 -61.68
CA ARG A 691 -48.19 -4.88 -60.74
C ARG A 691 -47.59 -5.50 -59.48
N ILE A 692 -46.40 -5.05 -59.08
CA ILE A 692 -45.74 -5.47 -57.84
C ILE A 692 -45.84 -4.32 -56.84
N ASP A 693 -46.66 -4.50 -55.81
CA ASP A 693 -46.73 -3.60 -54.66
C ASP A 693 -45.84 -4.16 -53.53
N VAL A 694 -45.04 -3.28 -52.92
CA VAL A 694 -44.08 -3.63 -51.87
C VAL A 694 -44.49 -2.94 -50.57
N LEU A 695 -44.71 -3.72 -49.51
CA LEU A 695 -44.97 -3.20 -48.17
C LEU A 695 -43.85 -3.64 -47.23
N TYR A 696 -43.34 -2.70 -46.43
CA TYR A 696 -42.38 -2.98 -45.37
C TYR A 696 -43.05 -2.79 -44.01
N ALA A 697 -43.16 -3.88 -43.24
CA ALA A 697 -43.58 -3.84 -41.85
C ALA A 697 -42.34 -3.90 -40.96
N LEU A 698 -42.07 -2.82 -40.23
CA LEU A 698 -41.01 -2.72 -39.23
C LEU A 698 -41.62 -2.92 -37.84
N ARG A 699 -40.99 -3.75 -37.02
CA ARG A 699 -41.29 -3.90 -35.59
C ARG A 699 -40.02 -3.60 -34.79
N LEU A 700 -40.04 -2.52 -34.04
CA LEU A 700 -39.03 -2.26 -33.01
C LEU A 700 -39.61 -2.66 -31.65
N THR A 701 -38.82 -3.28 -30.80
CA THR A 701 -39.21 -3.65 -29.43
C THR A 701 -37.98 -3.53 -28.54
N ASN A 702 -38.08 -2.74 -27.49
CA ASN A 702 -37.03 -2.62 -26.47
C ASN A 702 -37.57 -3.19 -25.16
N VAL A 703 -36.74 -3.99 -24.50
CA VAL A 703 -36.99 -4.54 -23.16
C VAL A 703 -35.90 -4.03 -22.26
N ILE A 704 -36.29 -3.51 -21.10
CA ILE A 704 -35.38 -2.99 -20.08
C ILE A 704 -35.73 -3.68 -18.77
N ALA A 705 -34.71 -4.11 -18.03
CA ALA A 705 -34.82 -4.71 -16.72
C ALA A 705 -33.72 -4.17 -15.79
N ALA A 706 -34.03 -4.07 -14.50
CA ALA A 706 -33.07 -3.75 -13.46
C ALA A 706 -33.28 -4.72 -12.29
N GLU A 707 -32.19 -5.19 -11.70
CA GLU A 707 -32.20 -6.07 -10.53
C GLU A 707 -31.47 -5.41 -9.36
N ALA A 708 -32.10 -5.49 -8.19
CA ALA A 708 -31.52 -5.11 -6.92
C ALA A 708 -31.77 -6.23 -5.90
N TRP A 709 -30.78 -6.48 -5.04
CA TRP A 709 -30.80 -7.58 -4.07
C TRP A 709 -30.51 -7.09 -2.64
N ASN A 710 -31.04 -7.84 -1.67
CA ASN A 710 -30.69 -7.68 -0.27
C ASN A 710 -29.43 -8.49 0.03
N SER A 711 -28.27 -7.81 0.08
CA SER A 711 -26.97 -8.43 0.36
C SER A 711 -26.79 -8.92 1.80
N TYR A 712 -27.80 -8.74 2.68
CA TYR A 712 -27.75 -9.13 4.09
C TYR A 712 -28.52 -10.43 4.35
N SER A 713 -28.03 -11.24 5.30
CA SER A 713 -28.71 -12.46 5.77
C SER A 713 -30.08 -12.20 6.42
N ASN A 714 -30.30 -10.97 6.88
CA ASN A 714 -31.51 -10.54 7.58
C ASN A 714 -32.39 -9.72 6.64
N THR A 715 -33.71 -9.80 6.82
CA THR A 715 -34.67 -8.97 6.09
C THR A 715 -34.38 -7.49 6.31
N LEU A 716 -34.29 -6.73 5.20
CA LEU A 716 -34.16 -5.28 5.24
C LEU A 716 -35.40 -4.65 5.89
N ASN A 717 -35.22 -4.01 7.04
CA ASN A 717 -36.32 -3.45 7.84
C ASN A 717 -36.58 -1.95 7.51
N LEU A 718 -36.45 -1.59 6.23
CA LEU A 718 -36.66 -0.25 5.69
C LEU A 718 -37.69 -0.31 4.55
N GLY A 719 -38.59 0.67 4.50
CA GLY A 719 -39.48 0.84 3.36
C GLY A 719 -38.71 1.42 2.17
N VAL A 720 -38.48 0.62 1.13
CA VAL A 720 -37.79 1.04 -0.10
C VAL A 720 -38.80 1.18 -1.23
N ASN A 721 -38.75 2.30 -1.95
CA ASN A 721 -39.43 2.48 -3.23
C ASN A 721 -38.37 2.43 -4.34
N ILE A 722 -38.57 1.60 -5.37
CA ILE A 722 -37.67 1.46 -6.51
C ILE A 722 -38.41 1.97 -7.75
N SER A 723 -37.99 3.13 -8.26
CA SER A 723 -38.45 3.69 -9.53
C SER A 723 -37.40 3.49 -10.61
N VAL A 724 -37.79 2.92 -11.74
CA VAL A 724 -36.98 2.88 -12.95
C VAL A 724 -37.63 3.82 -13.96
N ASP A 725 -36.89 4.84 -14.38
CA ASP A 725 -37.29 5.74 -15.46
C ASP A 725 -36.41 5.49 -16.70
N HIS A 726 -36.93 5.82 -17.87
CA HIS A 726 -36.27 5.59 -19.15
C HIS A 726 -36.76 6.58 -20.21
N GLU A 727 -35.80 7.24 -20.86
CA GLU A 727 -36.02 8.07 -22.05
C GLU A 727 -35.46 7.33 -23.27
N MET A 728 -36.24 7.26 -24.35
CA MET A 728 -35.80 6.69 -25.63
C MET A 728 -36.33 7.52 -26.79
N SER A 729 -35.42 7.88 -27.69
CA SER A 729 -35.72 8.46 -28.99
C SER A 729 -35.50 7.43 -30.09
N MET A 730 -36.38 7.43 -31.09
CA MET A 730 -36.24 6.64 -32.31
C MET A 730 -36.36 7.57 -33.52
N VAL A 731 -35.42 7.48 -34.45
CA VAL A 731 -35.47 8.21 -35.72
C VAL A 731 -35.43 7.20 -36.87
N LEU A 732 -36.52 7.14 -37.64
CA LEU A 732 -36.55 6.45 -38.92
C LEU A 732 -36.25 7.48 -40.02
N THR A 733 -35.24 7.22 -40.85
CA THR A 733 -34.85 8.09 -41.97
C THR A 733 -34.42 7.27 -43.18
N ASN A 734 -34.36 7.90 -44.34
CA ASN A 734 -33.88 7.29 -45.59
C ASN A 734 -32.39 7.61 -45.83
N ASP A 735 -31.82 7.07 -46.91
CA ASP A 735 -30.41 7.28 -47.26
C ASP A 735 -30.05 8.76 -47.48
N ASP A 736 -31.03 9.60 -47.86
CA ASP A 736 -30.90 11.05 -48.05
C ASP A 736 -31.07 11.88 -46.75
N LYS A 737 -31.27 11.23 -45.60
CA LYS A 737 -31.57 11.86 -44.30
C LYS A 737 -32.81 12.75 -44.28
N MET A 738 -33.74 12.56 -45.21
CA MET A 738 -35.00 13.32 -45.25
C MET A 738 -35.99 12.80 -44.21
N SER A 739 -36.80 13.72 -43.67
CA SER A 739 -37.96 13.39 -42.86
C SER A 739 -38.94 12.54 -43.67
N PRO A 740 -39.61 11.52 -43.09
CA PRO A 740 -40.74 10.87 -43.76
C PRO A 740 -41.80 11.91 -44.13
N LEU A 741 -42.22 11.93 -45.39
CA LEU A 741 -43.34 12.77 -45.81
C LEU A 741 -44.61 12.20 -45.19
N GLU A 742 -45.33 12.98 -44.38
CA GLU A 742 -46.70 12.62 -44.01
C GLU A 742 -47.56 12.63 -45.27
N LEU A 743 -48.12 11.46 -45.61
CA LEU A 743 -49.24 11.36 -46.54
C LEU A 743 -50.53 11.43 -45.71
N PRO A 744 -51.56 12.16 -46.19
CA PRO A 744 -52.80 12.40 -45.45
C PRO A 744 -53.70 11.17 -45.28
#